data_AF-A0A4V5NE29-F1
#
_entry.id   AF-A0A4V5NE29-F1
#
_cell.length_a   1.000
_cell.length_b   1.000
_cell.length_c   1.000
_cell.angle_alpha   90.00
_cell.angle_beta   90.00
_cell.angle_gamma   90.00
#
_symmetry.space_group_name_H-M   'P 1'
#
loop_
_entity.id
_entity.type
_entity.pdbx_description
1 polymer ?
#
loop_
_entity_poly.entity_id
_entity_poly.type
_entity_poly.pdbx_seq_one_letter_code
_entity_poly.pdbx_strand_id
1 'polypeptide(L)'
;MAETCIVCLGDLRNYAADDDPPPEAAEAVAADASNGDHAKSSTRANMNAKSVTADEESIAHLLPCKHDLHNACLKPWVERANSCPICRAKFNMVEISQAVGGPVLDSYAIQDKMQESDLDPNLILEDELFAVEAWEPCMVCGDTDDTHEMMYCDGCEKAVHVFCAGRDETPDVWYCETCLADMETDIGLPGVANAVRRQPRRRPLQREERPRRRDNAIWARVWQEVSRSIDLDLDFPFDEDVVERPTPASRRTLEPWRRRMEAAEQQGAATARIRDIAAARNQPTPARIQPEPESQEEIRAWNAFDKARESQAAPSSSTRRKRKATASPASPHEQDQPQPQLKRPRLRRVPNALEQQIAAESSHAAAQRQDERSTFLSSLLKDVETKPVSAGSPGASDQYAGHWSPQIQRMVKLALGPRYRDKEISKEQYTDINRDVSRKMYDLVGDASALTDQAERERWQDIAEEEVKKAISNHIIVIGAGVTGLTSAVFLAEAGHEVTVIAAHVPGDSSIEYTSPWAGAHWHTHATPDDPRACDWDVQTYEYWIDLLEREKRDAKLPKAGLKVYDSFKYWDFPVKDELWWAPYVKDFRVLADHHEPVRSINERTSEGAGKIREAVVYRAVAVNVSQYLLYLQERARKAGAVVIKARLPVEQGLQNALEAAEREAVSKGRGKADCFVNATGLGAAKLCGDEAMYPIRGQTVLVKGEAETIFTRSGVDYGAYCIPRPGSGSTILGGTKEKDVWSEAPDPRVTEQILKHAALNIPELMTGSEGGFEVVSVQCGLRPGRQGGARVEKEVVGGKRIVHAYGHAGGGYQNSIGSARLTVRLIEESLASSPVGARL
;
A
#
# COMPACT_ATOMS: atom_id res chain seq x y z
N MET A 1 4.04 40.12 27.25
CA MET A 1 4.48 40.47 25.87
C MET A 1 5.97 40.17 25.79
N ALA A 2 6.57 40.09 24.61
CA ALA A 2 8.02 39.84 24.51
C ALA A 2 8.78 41.09 24.99
N GLU A 3 9.82 40.90 25.78
CA GLU A 3 10.62 42.03 26.33
C GLU A 3 11.74 42.44 25.37
N THR A 4 12.01 41.64 24.34
CA THR A 4 13.05 41.86 23.32
C THR A 4 12.47 41.79 21.92
N CYS A 5 13.03 42.60 21.01
CA CYS A 5 12.65 42.62 19.61
C CYS A 5 13.24 41.41 18.87
N ILE A 6 12.40 40.51 18.34
CA ILE A 6 12.85 39.26 17.70
C ILE A 6 13.80 39.45 16.50
N VAL A 7 13.80 40.62 15.85
CA VAL A 7 14.57 40.88 14.63
C VAL A 7 16.02 41.30 14.92
N CYS A 8 16.26 42.08 15.98
CA CYS A 8 17.60 42.55 16.37
C CYS A 8 18.10 41.99 17.71
N LEU A 9 17.24 41.28 18.45
CA LEU A 9 17.45 40.78 19.81
C LEU A 9 17.73 41.84 20.89
N GLY A 10 17.59 43.13 20.55
CA GLY A 10 17.65 44.25 21.50
C GLY A 10 16.42 44.32 22.42
N ASP A 11 16.60 44.92 23.60
CA ASP A 11 15.52 45.19 24.57
C ASP A 11 14.50 46.19 23.98
N LEU A 12 13.22 46.04 24.32
CA LEU A 12 12.14 46.98 23.98
C LEU A 12 11.84 47.97 25.13
N ARG A 13 12.55 47.86 26.25
CA ARG A 13 12.51 48.79 27.39
C ARG A 13 13.52 49.91 27.20
N ASN A 14 13.06 51.06 26.70
CA ASN A 14 13.80 52.30 26.94
C ASN A 14 13.75 52.64 28.44
N TYR A 15 14.91 52.77 29.08
CA TYR A 15 15.01 53.29 30.43
C TYR A 15 14.62 54.77 30.43
N ALA A 16 13.38 55.06 30.84
CA ALA A 16 13.08 56.37 31.40
C ALA A 16 13.95 56.58 32.64
N ALA A 17 14.57 57.74 32.75
CA ALA A 17 15.36 58.11 33.92
C ALA A 17 14.46 58.37 35.15
N ASP A 18 15.13 58.57 36.29
CA ASP A 18 14.57 59.02 37.57
C ASP A 18 13.68 58.01 38.34
N ASP A 19 14.34 57.07 39.05
CA ASP A 19 13.88 56.64 40.37
C ASP A 19 15.04 56.05 41.23
N ASP A 20 15.92 56.93 41.73
CA ASP A 20 16.88 56.62 42.83
C ASP A 20 17.17 57.92 43.63
N PRO A 21 17.20 57.93 44.97
CA PRO A 21 17.12 59.16 45.78
C PRO A 21 18.49 59.87 46.00
N PRO A 22 18.48 61.16 46.39
CA PRO A 22 19.64 62.05 46.17
C PRO A 22 20.65 62.14 47.33
N PRO A 23 21.93 62.45 47.03
CA PRO A 23 22.85 63.11 47.95
C PRO A 23 22.71 64.65 47.87
N GLU A 24 23.08 65.36 48.94
CA GLU A 24 22.84 66.80 49.11
C GLU A 24 23.87 67.72 48.45
N ALA A 25 23.39 68.92 48.09
CA ALA A 25 24.07 70.23 48.10
C ALA A 25 25.54 70.38 47.65
N ALA A 26 25.75 71.16 46.57
CA ALA A 26 26.47 72.46 46.66
C ALA A 26 26.24 73.32 45.39
N GLU A 27 26.53 74.62 45.49
CA GLU A 27 26.43 75.60 44.40
C GLU A 27 27.72 75.73 43.57
N ALA A 28 27.68 76.61 42.56
CA ALA A 28 28.78 77.44 42.02
C ALA A 28 29.50 77.05 40.69
N VAL A 29 29.01 77.67 39.61
CA VAL A 29 29.75 78.34 38.51
C VAL A 29 31.10 77.80 37.93
N ALA A 30 30.98 77.27 36.70
CA ALA A 30 31.61 77.78 35.46
C ALA A 30 33.14 77.62 35.13
N ALA A 31 33.43 77.80 33.83
CA ALA A 31 34.73 78.08 33.18
C ALA A 31 35.75 76.94 32.91
N ASP A 32 35.45 76.14 31.88
CA ASP A 32 36.16 76.05 30.57
C ASP A 32 37.72 75.88 30.45
N ALA A 33 38.09 75.24 29.33
CA ALA A 33 39.36 75.32 28.58
C ALA A 33 40.68 74.67 29.08
N SER A 34 40.96 73.49 28.51
CA SER A 34 42.26 73.15 27.84
C SER A 34 43.52 72.88 28.72
N ASN A 35 44.59 72.17 28.29
CA ASN A 35 44.79 71.11 27.28
C ASN A 35 46.09 70.33 27.61
N GLY A 36 46.18 69.04 27.24
CA GLY A 36 47.41 68.23 27.31
C GLY A 36 47.80 67.73 28.72
N ASP A 37 48.68 66.72 28.86
CA ASP A 37 49.30 65.92 27.79
C ASP A 37 49.76 64.50 28.24
N HIS A 38 50.06 63.66 27.24
CA HIS A 38 50.89 62.45 27.28
C HIS A 38 50.79 61.43 28.44
N ALA A 39 49.85 60.48 28.32
CA ALA A 39 50.19 59.04 28.32
C ALA A 39 49.06 58.24 27.64
N LYS A 40 49.38 57.33 26.69
CA LYS A 40 48.37 56.47 26.03
C LYS A 40 48.83 55.02 25.96
N SER A 41 47.96 54.11 26.40
CA SER A 41 48.15 52.67 26.24
C SER A 41 46.91 52.00 25.64
N SER A 42 47.15 51.15 24.64
CA SER A 42 46.40 49.92 24.34
C SER A 42 44.88 49.85 24.59
N THR A 43 44.09 50.19 23.58
CA THR A 43 42.95 49.36 23.11
C THR A 43 42.78 49.57 21.60
N ARG A 44 42.40 48.53 20.84
CA ARG A 44 42.12 48.65 19.40
C ARG A 44 40.68 49.12 19.20
N ALA A 45 40.49 50.10 18.32
CA ALA A 45 39.23 50.84 18.21
C ALA A 45 38.12 50.08 17.46
N ASN A 46 36.88 50.39 17.85
CA ASN A 46 35.66 50.10 17.10
C ASN A 46 35.62 50.90 15.77
N MET A 47 34.97 50.36 14.73
CA MET A 47 34.66 51.05 13.48
C MET A 47 33.20 50.82 13.03
N ASN A 48 32.24 51.35 13.80
CA ASN A 48 31.44 52.46 13.29
C ASN A 48 30.65 53.15 14.39
N ALA A 49 30.58 54.47 14.32
CA ALA A 49 29.52 55.25 14.93
C ALA A 49 28.82 56.01 13.79
N LYS A 50 27.51 55.86 13.69
CA LYS A 50 26.64 56.71 12.88
C LYS A 50 25.53 57.26 13.78
N SER A 51 24.99 58.41 13.41
CA SER A 51 23.98 59.11 14.18
C SER A 51 22.70 58.29 14.29
N VAL A 52 22.35 57.91 15.52
CA VAL A 52 21.01 57.40 15.85
C VAL A 52 20.00 58.48 15.48
N THR A 53 19.03 58.13 14.64
CA THR A 53 17.89 58.99 14.33
C THR A 53 16.71 58.62 15.23
N ALA A 54 15.78 59.54 15.46
CA ALA A 54 14.59 59.29 16.30
C ALA A 54 13.67 58.16 15.78
N ASP A 55 13.94 57.65 14.58
CA ASP A 55 13.30 56.46 14.00
C ASP A 55 13.73 55.16 14.69
N GLU A 56 14.98 55.08 15.18
CA GLU A 56 15.58 53.85 15.74
C GLU A 56 15.09 53.52 17.16
N GLU A 57 14.73 54.54 17.95
CA GLU A 57 14.16 54.39 19.31
C GLU A 57 12.63 54.17 19.29
N SER A 58 11.98 54.25 18.13
CA SER A 58 10.52 54.12 18.01
C SER A 58 10.05 52.66 17.92
N ILE A 59 8.96 52.34 18.60
CA ILE A 59 8.38 50.99 18.69
C ILE A 59 7.11 50.93 17.83
N ALA A 60 6.95 49.84 17.09
CA ALA A 60 5.85 49.57 16.19
C ALA A 60 4.98 48.42 16.70
N HIS A 61 3.67 48.68 16.81
CA HIS A 61 2.64 47.77 17.32
C HIS A 61 1.77 47.26 16.17
N LEU A 62 1.75 45.94 15.94
CA LEU A 62 1.11 45.32 14.77
C LEU A 62 -0.35 44.93 15.06
N LEU A 63 -1.33 45.60 14.45
CA LEU A 63 -2.76 45.26 14.61
C LEU A 63 -3.25 44.26 13.55
N PRO A 64 -4.00 43.20 13.94
CA PRO A 64 -4.67 43.01 15.23
C PRO A 64 -3.87 42.23 16.28
N CYS A 65 -2.69 41.71 15.95
CA CYS A 65 -1.99 40.71 16.76
C CYS A 65 -1.29 41.24 18.02
N LYS A 66 -1.18 42.57 18.18
CA LYS A 66 -0.60 43.27 19.33
C LYS A 66 0.82 42.83 19.71
N HIS A 67 1.66 42.63 18.69
CA HIS A 67 3.08 42.38 18.86
C HIS A 67 3.87 43.66 18.66
N ASP A 68 4.88 43.85 19.51
CA ASP A 68 5.77 45.02 19.52
C ASP A 68 7.14 44.67 18.92
N LEU A 69 7.65 45.52 18.04
CA LEU A 69 9.01 45.45 17.48
C LEU A 69 9.58 46.87 17.33
N HIS A 70 10.90 47.04 17.21
CA HIS A 70 11.45 48.33 16.77
C HIS A 70 10.94 48.68 15.37
N ASN A 71 10.44 49.90 15.18
CA ASN A 71 9.91 50.39 13.91
C ASN A 71 10.95 50.30 12.78
N ALA A 72 12.20 50.68 13.07
CA ALA A 72 13.34 50.53 12.15
C ALA A 72 13.59 49.06 11.73
N CYS A 73 13.32 48.08 12.60
CA CYS A 73 13.39 46.66 12.26
C CYS A 73 12.18 46.16 11.46
N LEU A 74 11.02 46.81 11.60
CA LEU A 74 9.77 46.43 10.92
C LEU A 74 9.66 47.01 9.51
N LYS A 75 10.18 48.23 9.25
CA LYS A 75 10.08 48.90 7.93
C LYS A 75 10.53 48.00 6.75
N PRO A 76 11.71 47.33 6.78
CA PRO A 76 12.14 46.45 5.67
C PRO A 76 11.30 45.18 5.51
N TRP A 77 10.57 44.77 6.56
CA TRP A 77 9.65 43.64 6.50
C TRP A 77 8.34 44.02 5.82
N VAL A 78 7.75 45.15 6.20
CA VAL A 78 6.51 45.71 5.62
C VAL A 78 6.66 46.07 4.13
N GLU A 79 7.88 46.36 3.69
CA GLU A 79 8.19 46.51 2.26
C GLU A 79 7.89 45.23 1.46
N ARG A 80 7.97 44.04 2.09
CA ARG A 80 7.93 42.73 1.42
C ARG A 80 6.75 41.84 1.83
N ALA A 81 6.25 41.95 3.07
CA ALA A 81 5.21 41.08 3.62
C ALA A 81 4.29 41.79 4.63
N ASN A 82 3.00 41.46 4.60
CA ASN A 82 1.96 41.92 5.55
C ASN A 82 1.67 40.89 6.67
N SER A 83 2.60 39.97 6.96
CA SER A 83 2.46 38.92 7.98
C SER A 83 3.39 39.17 9.17
N CYS A 84 2.87 39.06 10.40
CA CYS A 84 3.61 39.38 11.62
C CYS A 84 4.85 38.46 11.79
N PRO A 85 6.07 39.00 12.01
CA PRO A 85 7.26 38.17 12.21
C PRO A 85 7.16 37.16 13.35
N ILE A 86 6.41 37.48 14.41
CA ILE A 86 6.32 36.66 15.63
C ILE A 86 5.22 35.58 15.50
N CYS A 87 4.00 35.96 15.08
CA CYS A 87 2.84 35.05 15.09
C CYS A 87 2.27 34.70 13.70
N ARG A 88 2.86 35.21 12.62
CA ARG A 88 2.45 35.03 11.21
C ARG A 88 1.03 35.49 10.83
N ALA A 89 0.25 36.02 11.77
CA ALA A 89 -1.04 36.65 11.49
C ALA A 89 -0.86 37.84 10.54
N LYS A 90 -1.80 38.03 9.59
CA LYS A 90 -1.83 39.23 8.75
C LYS A 90 -2.07 40.49 9.60
N PHE A 91 -1.37 41.57 9.28
CA PHE A 91 -1.53 42.87 9.92
C PHE A 91 -1.63 43.97 8.86
N ASN A 92 -2.64 44.84 9.00
CA ASN A 92 -3.02 45.81 7.98
C ASN A 92 -2.84 47.26 8.48
N MET A 93 -2.42 47.43 9.74
CA MET A 93 -2.16 48.71 10.41
C MET A 93 -0.99 48.53 11.38
N VAL A 94 -0.11 49.52 11.42
CA VAL A 94 0.95 49.66 12.43
C VAL A 94 0.75 50.97 13.16
N GLU A 95 0.74 50.91 14.49
CA GLU A 95 0.78 52.07 15.38
C GLU A 95 2.22 52.26 15.89
N ILE A 96 2.70 53.50 15.98
CA ILE A 96 4.06 53.83 16.45
C ILE A 96 3.98 54.50 17.83
N SER A 97 4.79 54.07 18.79
CA SER A 97 4.94 54.68 20.12
C SER A 97 6.42 54.85 20.51
N GLN A 98 6.68 55.61 21.57
CA GLN A 98 8.02 55.78 22.17
C GLN A 98 8.44 54.66 23.14
N ALA A 99 7.47 53.85 23.59
CA ALA A 99 7.66 52.76 24.55
C ALA A 99 6.51 51.74 24.43
N VAL A 100 6.75 50.50 24.86
CA VAL A 100 5.71 49.45 24.89
C VAL A 100 4.57 49.88 25.80
N GLY A 101 3.36 50.03 25.25
CA GLY A 101 2.19 50.54 25.97
C GLY A 101 2.14 52.05 26.20
N GLY A 102 3.07 52.82 25.63
CA GLY A 102 3.00 54.28 25.58
C GLY A 102 1.91 54.81 24.63
N PRO A 103 1.63 56.12 24.62
CA PRO A 103 0.67 56.72 23.69
C PRO A 103 1.13 56.55 22.23
N VAL A 104 0.18 56.33 21.33
CA VAL A 104 0.43 56.27 19.88
C VAL A 104 0.75 57.67 19.37
N LEU A 105 1.88 57.80 18.68
CA LEU A 105 2.40 59.05 18.12
C LEU A 105 2.04 59.22 16.64
N ASP A 106 2.00 58.11 15.89
CA ASP A 106 1.67 58.06 14.47
C ASP A 106 1.14 56.65 14.11
N SER A 107 0.46 56.49 12.97
CA SER A 107 0.05 55.17 12.48
C SER A 107 -0.07 55.11 10.96
N TYR A 108 0.28 53.97 10.37
CA TYR A 108 0.25 53.75 8.93
C TYR A 108 -0.40 52.43 8.53
N ALA A 109 -1.24 52.51 7.50
CA ALA A 109 -1.93 51.36 6.91
C ALA A 109 -1.02 50.64 5.90
N ILE A 110 -1.15 49.30 5.84
CA ILE A 110 -0.37 48.44 4.95
C ILE A 110 -1.30 47.80 3.92
N GLN A 111 -0.93 47.89 2.65
CA GLN A 111 -1.63 47.23 1.55
C GLN A 111 -1.26 45.74 1.50
N ASP A 112 -2.23 44.89 1.15
CA ASP A 112 -2.01 43.45 1.02
C ASP A 112 -1.03 43.14 -0.14
N LYS A 113 0.24 42.90 0.21
CA LYS A 113 1.28 42.46 -0.72
C LYS A 113 1.36 40.94 -0.73
N MET A 114 1.22 40.33 -1.91
CA MET A 114 1.63 38.95 -2.11
C MET A 114 3.16 38.91 -2.24
N GLN A 115 3.81 38.04 -1.48
CA GLN A 115 5.24 37.80 -1.61
C GLN A 115 5.48 36.92 -2.83
N GLU A 116 5.93 37.53 -3.94
CA GLU A 116 6.55 36.77 -5.03
C GLU A 116 7.93 36.29 -4.57
N SER A 117 8.28 35.05 -4.90
CA SER A 117 9.54 34.44 -4.50
C SER A 117 10.61 34.68 -5.57
N ASP A 118 11.41 35.73 -5.39
CA ASP A 118 12.68 35.88 -6.12
C ASP A 118 13.60 34.70 -5.76
N LEU A 119 13.68 33.71 -6.65
CA LEU A 119 14.62 32.60 -6.57
C LEU A 119 15.99 33.08 -7.06
N ASP A 120 17.05 32.83 -6.28
CA ASP A 120 18.42 33.17 -6.68
C ASP A 120 18.82 32.36 -7.93
N PRO A 121 19.20 33.00 -9.05
CA PRO A 121 19.63 32.31 -10.26
C PRO A 121 20.83 31.38 -10.07
N ASN A 122 21.62 31.54 -9.00
CA ASN A 122 22.76 30.68 -8.68
C ASN A 122 22.39 29.50 -7.75
N LEU A 123 21.15 29.38 -7.30
CA LEU A 123 20.65 28.23 -6.54
C LEU A 123 20.11 27.11 -7.44
N ILE A 124 20.41 27.16 -8.74
CA ILE A 124 20.09 26.13 -9.75
C ILE A 124 21.37 25.32 -10.04
N LEU A 125 21.86 24.66 -8.99
CA LEU A 125 22.88 23.60 -9.00
C LEU A 125 22.47 22.65 -7.86
N GLU A 126 22.11 21.38 -8.07
CA GLU A 126 22.24 20.52 -9.26
C GLU A 126 20.89 19.82 -9.54
N ASP A 127 20.30 20.01 -10.72
CA ASP A 127 19.06 19.31 -11.18
C ASP A 127 19.35 18.28 -12.28
N GLU A 128 20.64 17.97 -12.53
CA GLU A 128 21.12 17.09 -13.61
C GLU A 128 21.00 15.58 -13.30
N LEU A 129 20.03 15.16 -12.47
CA LEU A 129 19.82 13.75 -12.12
C LEU A 129 18.55 13.11 -12.74
N PHE A 130 17.67 13.88 -13.36
CA PHE A 130 16.51 13.37 -14.09
C PHE A 130 16.27 14.07 -15.44
N ALA A 131 17.33 14.56 -16.07
CA ALA A 131 17.29 14.90 -17.48
C ALA A 131 17.05 13.62 -18.30
N VAL A 132 16.01 13.64 -19.14
CA VAL A 132 15.68 12.57 -20.10
C VAL A 132 16.92 12.25 -20.93
N GLU A 133 17.20 10.97 -21.18
CA GLU A 133 18.37 10.47 -21.92
C GLU A 133 18.61 11.26 -23.22
N ALA A 134 19.53 12.22 -23.15
CA ALA A 134 19.94 13.03 -24.28
C ALA A 134 21.01 12.26 -25.07
N TRP A 135 20.54 11.38 -25.95
CA TRP A 135 21.34 10.50 -26.82
C TRP A 135 22.59 11.23 -27.34
N GLU A 136 23.78 10.85 -26.84
CA GLU A 136 25.03 11.46 -27.31
C GLU A 136 25.21 11.18 -28.81
N PRO A 137 25.42 12.21 -29.65
CA PRO A 137 25.66 12.00 -31.07
C PRO A 137 26.97 11.24 -31.27
N CYS A 138 26.90 10.17 -32.06
CA CYS A 138 28.03 9.27 -32.32
C CYS A 138 29.27 10.05 -32.76
N MET A 139 30.40 9.87 -32.05
CA MET A 139 31.60 10.71 -32.18
C MET A 139 32.31 10.66 -33.55
N VAL A 140 31.82 9.85 -34.49
CA VAL A 140 32.36 9.69 -35.86
C VAL A 140 31.45 10.30 -36.92
N CYS A 141 30.12 10.07 -36.85
CA CYS A 141 29.17 10.58 -37.85
C CYS A 141 28.43 11.85 -37.40
N GLY A 142 28.32 12.09 -36.08
CA GLY A 142 27.56 13.19 -35.48
C GLY A 142 26.05 12.96 -35.45
N ASP A 143 25.59 11.73 -35.68
CA ASP A 143 24.18 11.34 -35.77
C ASP A 143 23.67 10.74 -34.45
N THR A 144 22.37 10.85 -34.20
CA THR A 144 21.67 10.39 -32.97
C THR A 144 20.68 9.25 -33.25
N ASP A 145 20.61 8.75 -34.49
CA ASP A 145 19.63 7.73 -34.89
C ASP A 145 19.89 6.35 -34.26
N ASP A 146 18.89 5.84 -33.53
CA ASP A 146 18.83 4.53 -32.83
C ASP A 146 18.61 3.34 -33.80
N THR A 147 19.12 3.44 -35.02
CA THR A 147 18.93 2.42 -36.07
C THR A 147 20.04 1.37 -36.11
N HIS A 148 21.12 1.59 -35.35
CA HIS A 148 22.33 0.77 -35.33
C HIS A 148 22.89 0.68 -33.91
N GLU A 149 23.45 -0.48 -33.53
CA GLU A 149 24.03 -0.72 -32.22
C GLU A 149 25.12 0.31 -31.87
N MET A 150 25.08 0.85 -30.65
CA MET A 150 26.03 1.82 -30.11
C MET A 150 26.84 1.26 -28.95
N MET A 151 28.04 1.82 -28.77
CA MET A 151 28.99 1.45 -27.73
C MET A 151 29.77 2.69 -27.26
N TYR A 152 30.47 2.57 -26.13
CA TYR A 152 31.20 3.69 -25.50
C TYR A 152 32.71 3.46 -25.50
N CYS A 153 33.48 4.54 -25.36
CA CYS A 153 34.94 4.48 -25.19
C CYS A 153 35.34 4.37 -23.71
N ASP A 154 36.00 3.29 -23.31
CA ASP A 154 36.52 3.06 -21.94
C ASP A 154 37.54 4.12 -21.45
N GLY A 155 38.00 5.01 -22.33
CA GLY A 155 38.95 6.09 -22.02
C GLY A 155 38.37 7.51 -22.05
N CYS A 156 37.15 7.70 -22.58
CA CYS A 156 36.53 9.05 -22.64
C CYS A 156 35.00 9.08 -22.64
N GLU A 157 34.35 7.93 -22.41
CA GLU A 157 32.91 7.77 -22.15
C GLU A 157 31.96 8.19 -23.30
N LYS A 158 32.51 8.58 -24.45
CA LYS A 158 31.72 9.01 -25.63
C LYS A 158 31.09 7.87 -26.41
N ALA A 159 29.86 8.09 -26.87
CA ALA A 159 29.13 7.17 -27.73
C ALA A 159 29.70 7.08 -29.17
N VAL A 160 29.62 5.88 -29.76
CA VAL A 160 29.89 5.60 -31.18
C VAL A 160 29.04 4.44 -31.66
N HIS A 161 28.53 4.46 -32.90
CA HIS A 161 27.96 3.26 -33.52
C HIS A 161 29.05 2.19 -33.73
N VAL A 162 28.72 0.91 -33.52
CA VAL A 162 29.65 -0.22 -33.68
C VAL A 162 30.27 -0.23 -35.09
N PHE A 163 29.47 0.02 -36.13
CA PHE A 163 29.95 0.14 -37.51
C PHE A 163 30.83 1.39 -37.73
N CYS A 164 30.57 2.50 -37.03
CA CYS A 164 31.40 3.70 -37.07
C CYS A 164 32.78 3.48 -36.41
N ALA A 165 32.86 2.62 -35.40
CA ALA A 165 34.11 2.12 -34.83
C ALA A 165 34.84 1.08 -35.72
N GLY A 166 34.27 0.74 -36.90
CA GLY A 166 34.82 -0.25 -37.82
C GLY A 166 34.71 -1.69 -37.31
N ARG A 167 33.64 -2.00 -36.56
CA ARG A 167 33.34 -3.32 -35.99
C ARG A 167 32.01 -3.85 -36.51
N ASP A 168 31.84 -5.16 -36.43
CA ASP A 168 30.60 -5.87 -36.76
C ASP A 168 29.79 -6.26 -35.51
N GLU A 169 30.42 -6.31 -34.33
CA GLU A 169 29.85 -6.70 -33.03
C GLU A 169 30.51 -5.87 -31.89
N THR A 170 29.84 -5.76 -30.73
CA THR A 170 30.34 -5.09 -29.51
C THR A 170 31.44 -5.89 -28.79
N PRO A 171 32.65 -5.36 -28.61
CA PRO A 171 33.71 -5.97 -27.79
C PRO A 171 33.59 -5.59 -26.30
N ASP A 172 34.09 -6.43 -25.40
CA ASP A 172 34.07 -6.20 -23.94
C ASP A 172 34.83 -4.94 -23.47
N VAL A 173 35.80 -4.46 -24.26
CA VAL A 173 36.62 -3.27 -23.99
C VAL A 173 37.00 -2.60 -25.32
N TRP A 174 36.86 -1.27 -25.42
CA TRP A 174 37.23 -0.49 -26.60
C TRP A 174 37.67 0.95 -26.29
N TYR A 175 38.68 1.41 -27.03
CA TYR A 175 39.21 2.76 -26.95
C TYR A 175 39.19 3.41 -28.34
N CYS A 176 38.76 4.68 -28.42
CA CYS A 176 38.80 5.47 -29.64
C CYS A 176 40.25 5.85 -30.02
N GLU A 177 40.47 6.27 -31.27
CA GLU A 177 41.83 6.61 -31.77
C GLU A 177 42.57 7.63 -30.89
N THR A 178 41.85 8.60 -30.30
CA THR A 178 42.44 9.60 -29.39
C THR A 178 42.93 8.95 -28.10
N CYS A 179 42.10 8.15 -27.41
CA CYS A 179 42.49 7.48 -26.18
C CYS A 179 43.59 6.43 -26.39
N LEU A 180 43.61 5.77 -27.55
CA LEU A 180 44.72 4.90 -27.95
C LEU A 180 46.03 5.69 -28.15
N ALA A 181 45.99 6.85 -28.79
CA ALA A 181 47.16 7.70 -28.99
C ALA A 181 47.67 8.31 -27.67
N ASP A 182 46.77 8.76 -26.79
CA ASP A 182 47.12 9.27 -25.47
C ASP A 182 47.79 8.18 -24.62
N MET A 183 47.26 6.94 -24.65
CA MET A 183 47.89 5.77 -23.99
C MET A 183 49.26 5.39 -24.60
N GLU A 184 49.46 5.49 -25.92
CA GLU A 184 50.80 5.31 -26.50
C GLU A 184 51.80 6.34 -25.96
N THR A 185 51.36 7.58 -25.69
CA THR A 185 52.25 8.62 -25.12
C THR A 185 52.53 8.48 -23.63
N ASP A 186 51.57 8.04 -22.81
CA ASP A 186 51.75 7.95 -21.34
C ASP A 186 52.43 6.64 -20.89
N ILE A 187 52.43 5.58 -21.72
CA ILE A 187 52.94 4.23 -21.36
C ILE A 187 54.30 3.90 -22.00
N GLY A 188 54.72 4.61 -23.06
CA GLY A 188 56.09 4.52 -23.60
C GLY A 188 56.42 3.25 -24.40
N LEU A 189 55.42 2.56 -24.94
CA LEU A 189 55.56 1.35 -25.76
C LEU A 189 55.08 1.63 -27.20
N PRO A 190 55.99 1.94 -28.15
CA PRO A 190 55.60 2.36 -29.50
C PRO A 190 55.19 1.18 -30.40
N GLY A 191 53.99 1.21 -30.98
CA GLY A 191 53.65 0.35 -32.12
C GLY A 191 52.20 -0.12 -32.27
N VAL A 192 51.29 0.24 -31.37
CA VAL A 192 49.91 -0.25 -31.35
C VAL A 192 49.02 0.47 -32.37
N ALA A 193 49.15 1.80 -32.51
CA ALA A 193 48.27 2.60 -33.36
C ALA A 193 48.45 2.36 -34.88
N ASN A 194 49.52 1.67 -35.31
CA ASN A 194 49.75 1.37 -36.72
C ASN A 194 48.83 0.26 -37.29
N ALA A 195 48.07 -0.45 -36.45
CA ALA A 195 47.17 -1.52 -36.88
C ALA A 195 45.85 -1.05 -37.54
N VAL A 196 45.41 0.19 -37.30
CA VAL A 196 44.01 0.62 -37.57
C VAL A 196 43.88 1.60 -38.76
N ARG A 197 44.95 1.83 -39.54
CA ARG A 197 44.95 2.86 -40.62
C ARG A 197 44.14 2.50 -41.88
N ARG A 198 42.82 2.72 -41.89
CA ARG A 198 42.00 2.86 -43.12
C ARG A 198 40.77 3.79 -43.00
N GLN A 199 40.96 5.12 -42.91
CA GLN A 199 39.92 6.09 -43.33
C GLN A 199 40.49 7.38 -43.96
N PRO A 200 39.77 8.03 -44.91
CA PRO A 200 40.15 9.33 -45.49
C PRO A 200 39.55 10.53 -44.71
N ARG A 201 40.35 11.08 -43.80
CA ARG A 201 40.28 12.42 -43.16
C ARG A 201 39.08 13.35 -43.45
N ARG A 202 38.48 13.89 -42.37
CA ARG A 202 37.93 15.27 -42.33
C ARG A 202 38.63 16.13 -41.25
N ARG A 203 38.26 17.41 -41.13
CA ARG A 203 38.99 18.45 -40.39
C ARG A 203 38.76 18.42 -38.87
N PRO A 204 39.73 18.85 -38.04
CA PRO A 204 39.55 19.05 -36.61
C PRO A 204 38.81 20.36 -36.29
N LEU A 205 38.12 20.38 -35.15
CA LEU A 205 37.74 21.59 -34.42
C LEU A 205 38.47 21.64 -33.07
N GLN A 206 38.30 22.73 -32.32
CA GLN A 206 39.29 23.21 -31.36
C GLN A 206 39.29 22.48 -30.01
N ARG A 207 40.42 22.64 -29.31
CA ARG A 207 40.77 22.03 -28.02
C ARG A 207 40.47 23.04 -26.91
N GLU A 208 39.60 22.68 -25.98
CA GLU A 208 39.44 23.36 -24.69
C GLU A 208 40.03 22.51 -23.56
N GLU A 209 40.49 23.16 -22.49
CA GLU A 209 41.35 22.55 -21.48
C GLU A 209 40.54 22.10 -20.25
N ARG A 210 40.46 20.79 -19.99
CA ARG A 210 39.85 20.24 -18.75
C ARG A 210 40.84 20.33 -17.56
N PRO A 211 40.39 20.79 -16.37
CA PRO A 211 41.17 20.70 -15.14
C PRO A 211 41.45 19.25 -14.69
N ARG A 212 42.49 19.06 -13.89
CA ARG A 212 42.90 17.74 -13.38
C ARG A 212 41.94 17.23 -12.27
N ARG A 213 41.21 16.14 -12.53
CA ARG A 213 40.83 15.15 -11.49
C ARG A 213 41.72 13.92 -11.67
N ARG A 214 42.66 13.65 -10.75
CA ARG A 214 43.57 12.48 -10.84
C ARG A 214 43.51 11.51 -9.64
N ASP A 215 42.66 11.80 -8.65
CA ASP A 215 42.78 11.18 -7.32
C ASP A 215 41.85 9.97 -7.10
N ASN A 216 40.71 9.88 -7.82
CA ASN A 216 39.76 8.76 -7.66
C ASN A 216 40.34 7.40 -8.08
N ALA A 217 41.26 7.38 -9.06
CA ALA A 217 41.86 6.15 -9.57
C ALA A 217 42.72 5.40 -8.53
N ILE A 218 43.22 6.10 -7.50
CA ILE A 218 44.05 5.50 -6.44
C ILE A 218 43.16 4.72 -5.47
N TRP A 219 42.05 5.30 -5.03
CA TRP A 219 41.12 4.66 -4.09
C TRP A 219 40.43 3.42 -4.68
N ALA A 220 40.11 3.44 -5.98
CA ALA A 220 39.58 2.27 -6.68
C ALA A 220 40.55 1.07 -6.62
N ARG A 221 41.86 1.31 -6.82
CA ARG A 221 42.89 0.28 -6.65
C ARG A 221 43.02 -0.21 -5.21
N VAL A 222 43.08 0.70 -4.25
CA VAL A 222 43.19 0.33 -2.82
C VAL A 222 42.03 -0.56 -2.39
N TRP A 223 40.79 -0.25 -2.78
CA TRP A 223 39.64 -1.10 -2.48
C TRP A 223 39.68 -2.48 -3.16
N GLN A 224 40.16 -2.57 -4.40
CA GLN A 224 40.36 -3.88 -5.07
C GLN A 224 41.47 -4.72 -4.42
N GLU A 225 42.54 -4.09 -3.92
CA GLU A 225 43.64 -4.78 -3.22
C GLU A 225 43.19 -5.28 -1.83
N VAL A 226 42.41 -4.46 -1.10
CA VAL A 226 41.82 -4.82 0.20
C VAL A 226 40.76 -5.92 0.03
N SER A 227 39.86 -5.79 -0.94
CA SER A 227 38.84 -6.81 -1.26
C SER A 227 39.42 -8.16 -1.72
N ARG A 228 40.70 -8.20 -2.14
CA ARG A 228 41.42 -9.43 -2.50
C ARG A 228 42.25 -10.04 -1.38
N SER A 229 42.43 -9.34 -0.26
CA SER A 229 43.35 -9.74 0.81
C SER A 229 42.67 -10.03 2.16
N ILE A 230 41.37 -9.76 2.27
CA ILE A 230 40.56 -10.16 3.43
C ILE A 230 39.63 -11.30 2.99
N ASP A 231 39.95 -12.51 3.44
CA ASP A 231 39.14 -13.73 3.25
C ASP A 231 37.95 -13.70 4.23
N LEU A 232 37.00 -12.79 3.98
CA LEU A 232 35.83 -12.57 4.81
C LEU A 232 34.58 -13.15 4.16
N ASP A 233 34.21 -14.34 4.62
CA ASP A 233 32.99 -15.04 4.19
C ASP A 233 31.77 -14.24 4.69
N LEU A 234 31.05 -13.60 3.75
CA LEU A 234 29.89 -12.76 4.01
C LEU A 234 28.69 -13.30 3.23
N ASP A 235 28.08 -14.37 3.74
CA ASP A 235 26.78 -14.87 3.31
C ASP A 235 25.71 -13.76 3.46
N PHE A 236 25.46 -13.00 2.38
CA PHE A 236 24.30 -12.12 2.26
C PHE A 236 23.11 -12.95 1.75
N PRO A 237 22.05 -13.17 2.55
CA PRO A 237 21.05 -14.21 2.27
C PRO A 237 19.97 -13.79 1.24
N PHE A 238 20.34 -13.05 0.20
CA PHE A 238 19.41 -12.52 -0.82
C PHE A 238 19.91 -12.54 -2.27
N ASP A 239 21.15 -12.94 -2.55
CA ASP A 239 21.62 -13.17 -3.93
C ASP A 239 21.51 -14.65 -4.33
N GLU A 240 20.43 -15.01 -5.04
CA GLU A 240 20.48 -15.65 -6.37
C GLU A 240 19.09 -16.18 -6.79
N ASP A 241 18.64 -15.77 -7.98
CA ASP A 241 17.69 -16.56 -8.79
C ASP A 241 18.05 -16.38 -10.28
N VAL A 242 19.29 -16.74 -10.63
CA VAL A 242 19.87 -16.54 -11.97
C VAL A 242 19.20 -17.50 -12.96
N VAL A 243 18.38 -16.95 -13.86
CA VAL A 243 17.60 -17.72 -14.84
C VAL A 243 18.51 -18.53 -15.78
N GLU A 244 18.63 -19.84 -15.55
CA GLU A 244 19.45 -20.74 -16.37
C GLU A 244 19.08 -20.67 -17.86
N ARG A 245 20.06 -20.28 -18.71
CA ARG A 245 19.90 -20.30 -20.17
C ARG A 245 19.77 -21.76 -20.67
N PRO A 246 18.67 -22.15 -21.37
CA PRO A 246 18.43 -23.56 -21.72
C PRO A 246 19.54 -24.20 -22.57
N THR A 247 20.04 -25.35 -22.10
CA THR A 247 21.18 -26.03 -22.71
C THR A 247 20.95 -26.44 -24.18
N PRO A 248 22.01 -26.56 -25.01
CA PRO A 248 21.90 -26.98 -26.42
C PRO A 248 21.22 -28.34 -26.63
N ALA A 249 21.29 -29.24 -25.64
CA ALA A 249 20.58 -30.51 -25.66
C ALA A 249 19.05 -30.32 -25.53
N SER A 250 18.61 -29.43 -24.62
CA SER A 250 17.20 -29.14 -24.38
C SER A 250 16.52 -28.48 -25.60
N ARG A 251 17.23 -27.56 -26.28
CA ARG A 251 16.76 -26.95 -27.54
C ARG A 251 16.44 -28.00 -28.62
N ARG A 252 17.31 -29.01 -28.79
CA ARG A 252 17.13 -30.11 -29.77
C ARG A 252 15.92 -31.00 -29.48
N THR A 253 15.48 -31.12 -28.22
CA THR A 253 14.25 -31.82 -27.86
C THR A 253 12.98 -30.98 -28.03
N LEU A 254 13.08 -29.65 -27.92
CA LEU A 254 11.94 -28.72 -28.02
C LEU A 254 11.57 -28.36 -29.47
N GLU A 255 12.55 -28.17 -30.37
CA GLU A 255 12.29 -27.82 -31.77
C GLU A 255 11.29 -28.77 -32.49
N PRO A 256 11.40 -30.10 -32.41
CA PRO A 256 10.49 -31.01 -33.10
C PRO A 256 9.07 -31.01 -32.50
N TRP A 257 8.86 -30.37 -31.34
CA TRP A 257 7.54 -30.15 -30.75
C TRP A 257 6.98 -28.78 -31.14
N ARG A 258 7.80 -27.72 -31.10
CA ARG A 258 7.42 -26.35 -31.52
C ARG A 258 6.91 -26.33 -32.97
N ARG A 259 7.64 -26.95 -33.92
CA ARG A 259 7.22 -27.08 -35.33
C ARG A 259 5.92 -27.89 -35.52
N ARG A 260 5.56 -28.76 -34.56
CA ARG A 260 4.30 -29.53 -34.57
C ARG A 260 3.11 -28.75 -34.00
N MET A 261 3.34 -27.86 -33.04
CA MET A 261 2.32 -26.91 -32.58
C MET A 261 1.97 -25.92 -33.69
N GLU A 262 2.99 -25.32 -34.31
CA GLU A 262 2.88 -24.35 -35.41
C GLU A 262 2.10 -24.92 -36.61
N ALA A 263 2.37 -26.17 -37.00
CA ALA A 263 1.60 -26.89 -38.03
C ALA A 263 0.16 -27.24 -37.63
N ALA A 264 -0.12 -27.49 -36.34
CA ALA A 264 -1.47 -27.77 -35.84
C ALA A 264 -2.32 -26.49 -35.71
N GLU A 265 -1.67 -25.36 -35.43
CA GLU A 265 -2.29 -24.03 -35.35
C GLU A 265 -2.67 -23.52 -36.74
N GLN A 266 -1.80 -23.68 -37.74
CA GLN A 266 -2.11 -23.44 -39.16
C GLN A 266 -3.23 -24.33 -39.72
N GLN A 267 -3.49 -25.49 -39.11
CA GLN A 267 -4.57 -26.41 -39.48
C GLN A 267 -5.85 -26.24 -38.63
N GLY A 268 -5.91 -25.23 -37.76
CA GLY A 268 -7.09 -24.93 -36.94
C GLY A 268 -7.44 -25.99 -35.88
N ALA A 269 -6.53 -26.92 -35.58
CA ALA A 269 -6.77 -28.07 -34.70
C ALA A 269 -6.42 -27.83 -33.22
N ALA A 270 -5.96 -26.62 -32.88
CA ALA A 270 -5.48 -26.24 -31.54
C ALA A 270 -6.61 -26.03 -30.52
N THR A 271 -7.23 -27.11 -30.05
CA THR A 271 -8.20 -27.06 -28.93
C THR A 271 -7.49 -26.87 -27.58
N ALA A 272 -8.13 -26.14 -26.65
CA ALA A 272 -7.57 -25.74 -25.36
C ALA A 272 -6.89 -26.89 -24.58
N ARG A 273 -7.52 -28.08 -24.60
CA ARG A 273 -7.02 -29.33 -23.98
C ARG A 273 -5.56 -29.69 -24.31
N ILE A 274 -5.05 -29.28 -25.47
CA ILE A 274 -3.66 -29.54 -25.89
C ILE A 274 -2.70 -28.52 -25.25
N ARG A 275 -3.12 -27.26 -25.07
CA ARG A 275 -2.37 -26.25 -24.30
C ARG A 275 -2.33 -26.62 -22.82
N ASP A 276 -3.44 -27.10 -22.25
CA ASP A 276 -3.53 -27.53 -20.85
C ASP A 276 -2.52 -28.66 -20.53
N ILE A 277 -2.45 -29.68 -21.41
CA ILE A 277 -1.52 -30.83 -21.29
C ILE A 277 -0.05 -30.40 -21.46
N ALA A 278 0.22 -29.32 -22.20
CA ALA A 278 1.56 -28.75 -22.32
C ALA A 278 1.95 -27.93 -21.09
N ALA A 279 1.05 -27.08 -20.59
CA ALA A 279 1.27 -26.27 -19.38
C ALA A 279 1.56 -27.15 -18.16
N ALA A 280 0.75 -28.20 -17.95
CA ALA A 280 0.93 -29.19 -16.88
C ALA A 280 2.22 -30.04 -16.97
N ARG A 281 3.02 -29.87 -18.03
CA ARG A 281 4.26 -30.62 -18.26
C ARG A 281 5.52 -29.76 -18.40
N ASN A 282 5.34 -28.44 -18.45
CA ASN A 282 6.42 -27.44 -18.48
C ASN A 282 6.59 -26.71 -17.12
N GLN A 283 5.77 -27.03 -16.11
CA GLN A 283 6.05 -26.59 -14.74
C GLN A 283 7.40 -27.16 -14.26
N PRO A 284 8.27 -26.36 -13.63
CA PRO A 284 9.40 -26.89 -12.88
C PRO A 284 8.88 -27.87 -11.83
N THR A 285 9.51 -29.04 -11.69
CA THR A 285 9.28 -29.85 -10.50
C THR A 285 9.87 -29.08 -9.32
N PRO A 286 9.11 -28.80 -8.23
CA PRO A 286 9.65 -28.03 -7.11
C PRO A 286 10.92 -28.70 -6.60
N ALA A 287 11.93 -27.90 -6.28
CA ALA A 287 13.21 -28.38 -5.79
C ALA A 287 12.96 -29.34 -4.61
N ARG A 288 13.51 -30.56 -4.71
CA ARG A 288 13.40 -31.53 -3.63
C ARG A 288 14.23 -31.00 -2.46
N ILE A 289 13.54 -30.37 -1.50
CA ILE A 289 14.11 -29.96 -0.23
C ILE A 289 14.96 -31.12 0.30
N GLN A 290 16.26 -30.89 0.37
CA GLN A 290 17.14 -31.76 1.14
C GLN A 290 16.85 -31.40 2.59
N PRO A 291 16.43 -32.36 3.44
CA PRO A 291 16.24 -32.07 4.85
C PRO A 291 17.58 -31.59 5.42
N GLU A 292 17.53 -30.61 6.31
CA GLU A 292 18.70 -30.19 7.08
C GLU A 292 19.28 -31.41 7.83
N PRO A 293 20.61 -31.45 8.07
CA PRO A 293 21.22 -32.56 8.79
C PRO A 293 20.67 -32.61 10.22
N GLU A 294 19.82 -33.61 10.48
CA GLU A 294 19.08 -33.81 11.73
C GLU A 294 19.95 -33.54 12.97
N SER A 295 19.47 -32.65 13.85
CA SER A 295 20.26 -32.29 15.03
C SER A 295 20.43 -33.49 15.97
N GLN A 296 21.55 -33.57 16.70
CA GLN A 296 21.76 -34.68 17.64
C GLN A 296 20.69 -34.78 18.73
N GLU A 297 19.96 -33.70 19.02
CA GLU A 297 18.89 -33.69 20.02
C GLU A 297 17.56 -34.17 19.41
N GLU A 298 17.30 -33.82 18.16
CA GLU A 298 16.17 -34.32 17.37
C GLU A 298 16.28 -35.82 17.08
N ILE A 299 17.47 -36.31 16.74
CA ILE A 299 17.76 -37.75 16.62
C ILE A 299 17.47 -38.46 17.96
N ARG A 300 17.80 -37.85 19.11
CA ARG A 300 17.48 -38.41 20.44
C ARG A 300 15.97 -38.37 20.71
N ALA A 301 15.26 -37.33 20.28
CA ALA A 301 13.81 -37.21 20.43
C ALA A 301 13.06 -38.27 19.60
N TRP A 302 13.44 -38.47 18.34
CA TRP A 302 12.89 -39.53 17.49
C TRP A 302 13.17 -40.94 18.05
N ASN A 303 14.39 -41.20 18.51
CA ASN A 303 14.72 -42.48 19.18
C ASN A 303 13.93 -42.68 20.49
N ALA A 304 13.61 -41.62 21.23
CA ALA A 304 12.74 -41.71 22.41
C ALA A 304 11.28 -41.96 22.03
N PHE A 305 10.79 -41.31 20.97
CA PHE A 305 9.43 -41.47 20.46
C PHE A 305 9.19 -42.89 19.91
N ASP A 306 10.11 -43.43 19.13
CA ASP A 306 9.99 -44.79 18.60
C ASP A 306 10.09 -45.86 19.68
N LYS A 307 10.95 -45.66 20.68
CA LYS A 307 11.01 -46.53 21.85
C LYS A 307 9.72 -46.51 22.68
N ALA A 308 9.01 -45.37 22.72
CA ALA A 308 7.68 -45.27 23.29
C ALA A 308 6.62 -45.99 22.40
N ARG A 309 6.69 -45.81 21.08
CA ARG A 309 5.82 -46.46 20.08
C ARG A 309 5.92 -47.99 20.13
N GLU A 310 7.13 -48.54 20.20
CA GLU A 310 7.36 -49.98 20.38
C GLU A 310 6.76 -50.50 21.70
N SER A 311 6.86 -49.72 22.79
CA SER A 311 6.28 -50.11 24.09
C SER A 311 4.74 -50.13 24.11
N GLN A 312 4.08 -49.46 23.17
CA GLN A 312 2.62 -49.55 22.96
C GLN A 312 2.21 -50.66 21.99
N ALA A 313 3.11 -51.12 21.12
CA ALA A 313 2.82 -52.14 20.11
C ALA A 313 2.89 -53.59 20.63
N ALA A 314 3.41 -53.80 21.84
CA ALA A 314 3.56 -55.13 22.43
C ALA A 314 2.24 -55.67 23.05
N PRO A 315 1.72 -56.84 22.62
CA PRO A 315 0.53 -57.42 23.23
C PRO A 315 0.79 -57.88 24.67
N SER A 316 -0.21 -57.72 25.54
CA SER A 316 -0.08 -57.92 26.98
C SER A 316 0.15 -59.39 27.36
N SER A 317 1.37 -59.71 27.80
CA SER A 317 1.71 -61.00 28.42
C SER A 317 2.34 -60.79 29.80
N SER A 318 1.59 -61.12 30.85
CA SER A 318 1.98 -60.87 32.24
C SER A 318 2.62 -62.10 32.88
N THR A 319 3.97 -62.16 32.91
CA THR A 319 4.69 -63.09 33.80
C THR A 319 5.82 -62.41 34.57
N ARG A 320 5.91 -62.74 35.87
CA ARG A 320 6.97 -62.25 36.78
C ARG A 320 8.22 -63.15 36.66
N ARG A 321 9.45 -62.60 36.66
CA ARG A 321 10.56 -63.04 37.54
C ARG A 321 11.92 -62.31 37.40
N LYS A 322 12.40 -61.81 38.55
CA LYS A 322 13.78 -61.79 39.12
C LYS A 322 14.96 -61.09 38.39
N ARG A 323 15.84 -60.51 39.24
CA ARG A 323 17.12 -59.82 38.95
C ARG A 323 18.27 -60.78 38.60
N LYS A 324 19.17 -60.34 37.70
CA LYS A 324 20.66 -60.25 37.76
C LYS A 324 21.09 -59.51 36.45
N ALA A 325 22.06 -58.59 36.34
CA ALA A 325 23.34 -58.28 37.01
C ALA A 325 24.59 -58.75 36.23
N THR A 326 25.59 -57.84 36.16
CA THR A 326 27.02 -57.98 35.76
C THR A 326 27.46 -58.19 34.30
N ALA A 327 28.45 -57.36 33.92
CA ALA A 327 29.65 -57.62 33.07
C ALA A 327 29.59 -57.54 31.52
N SER A 328 30.24 -56.49 31.00
CA SER A 328 31.07 -56.48 29.78
C SER A 328 32.51 -56.95 30.11
N PRO A 329 33.51 -56.96 29.20
CA PRO A 329 33.49 -56.98 27.71
C PRO A 329 34.42 -58.08 27.10
N ALA A 330 34.36 -58.33 25.78
CA ALA A 330 35.50 -58.73 24.93
C ALA A 330 35.11 -58.85 23.43
N SER A 331 36.09 -58.67 22.53
CA SER A 331 36.05 -58.87 21.06
C SER A 331 36.75 -60.20 20.68
N PRO A 332 37.09 -60.52 19.41
CA PRO A 332 36.45 -60.23 18.11
C PRO A 332 36.28 -61.50 17.22
N HIS A 333 35.53 -61.43 16.11
CA HIS A 333 35.72 -62.13 14.81
C HIS A 333 34.76 -61.44 13.80
N GLU A 334 35.21 -60.93 12.65
CA GLU A 334 35.51 -61.62 11.37
C GLU A 334 34.28 -62.11 10.57
N GLN A 335 34.14 -61.51 9.38
CA GLN A 335 33.79 -62.09 8.09
C GLN A 335 32.63 -63.13 8.03
N ASP A 336 31.49 -62.73 7.46
CA ASP A 336 31.19 -63.04 6.04
C ASP A 336 30.11 -62.10 5.44
N GLN A 337 29.81 -62.26 4.15
CA GLN A 337 29.00 -61.36 3.30
C GLN A 337 27.48 -61.59 3.37
N PRO A 338 26.70 -60.52 3.13
CA PRO A 338 25.34 -60.62 2.56
C PRO A 338 25.24 -59.98 1.16
N GLN A 339 24.67 -60.69 0.17
CA GLN A 339 23.98 -60.04 -0.96
C GLN A 339 22.64 -59.47 -0.48
N PRO A 340 22.00 -58.50 -1.17
CA PRO A 340 20.98 -58.88 -2.17
C PRO A 340 20.65 -57.84 -3.29
N GLN A 341 19.77 -58.24 -4.23
CA GLN A 341 18.93 -57.39 -5.13
C GLN A 341 19.62 -56.64 -6.31
N LEU A 342 18.99 -56.32 -7.46
CA LEU A 342 17.71 -56.74 -8.09
C LEU A 342 17.78 -56.59 -9.64
N LYS A 343 16.80 -57.10 -10.40
CA LYS A 343 16.69 -56.97 -11.88
C LYS A 343 15.56 -56.02 -12.34
N ARG A 344 15.68 -55.49 -13.56
CA ARG A 344 14.71 -54.59 -14.26
C ARG A 344 13.62 -55.35 -15.07
N PRO A 345 12.50 -54.70 -15.51
CA PRO A 345 11.21 -55.35 -15.86
C PRO A 345 10.82 -55.35 -17.37
N ARG A 346 9.66 -55.95 -17.77
CA ARG A 346 8.87 -55.61 -19.02
C ARG A 346 7.46 -56.29 -19.23
N LEU A 347 6.42 -55.46 -19.32
CA LEU A 347 5.25 -55.36 -20.28
C LEU A 347 4.57 -56.57 -21.01
N ARG A 348 3.21 -56.64 -20.95
CA ARG A 348 2.14 -56.65 -22.04
C ARG A 348 0.72 -56.85 -21.42
N ARG A 349 -0.41 -56.19 -21.82
CA ARG A 349 -1.30 -56.20 -23.04
C ARG A 349 -2.02 -57.55 -23.27
N VAL A 350 -3.33 -57.73 -23.59
CA VAL A 350 -4.45 -57.01 -24.32
C VAL A 350 -5.83 -57.54 -23.77
N PRO A 351 -7.06 -57.42 -24.38
CA PRO A 351 -7.81 -56.41 -25.17
C PRO A 351 -9.19 -56.01 -24.51
N ASN A 352 -10.25 -55.62 -25.26
CA ASN A 352 -11.54 -55.08 -24.78
C ASN A 352 -12.75 -55.37 -25.73
N ALA A 353 -14.00 -55.12 -25.26
CA ALA A 353 -15.31 -55.06 -25.99
C ALA A 353 -16.00 -56.40 -26.38
N LEU A 354 -17.34 -56.54 -26.58
CA LEU A 354 -18.48 -55.58 -26.54
C LEU A 354 -19.85 -56.26 -26.20
N GLU A 355 -20.90 -55.42 -26.06
CA GLU A 355 -22.35 -55.63 -26.36
C GLU A 355 -23.26 -56.24 -25.25
N GLN A 356 -24.57 -55.94 -25.11
CA GLN A 356 -25.58 -55.04 -25.76
C GLN A 356 -26.12 -53.99 -24.72
N GLN A 357 -26.94 -52.94 -24.92
CA GLN A 357 -28.17 -52.60 -25.70
C GLN A 357 -29.47 -53.36 -25.25
N ILE A 358 -30.65 -52.74 -25.01
CA ILE A 358 -31.10 -51.32 -25.02
C ILE A 358 -32.26 -51.09 -23.99
N ALA A 359 -32.62 -49.82 -23.73
CA ALA A 359 -33.57 -49.26 -22.72
C ALA A 359 -35.00 -49.86 -22.58
N ALA A 360 -35.66 -49.63 -21.42
CA ALA A 360 -36.95 -48.89 -21.30
C ALA A 360 -37.62 -48.92 -19.88
N GLU A 361 -37.91 -47.72 -19.36
CA GLU A 361 -39.09 -47.27 -18.58
C GLU A 361 -39.89 -48.15 -17.56
N SER A 362 -39.63 -47.89 -16.27
CA SER A 362 -40.63 -47.49 -15.25
C SER A 362 -41.59 -48.50 -14.57
N SER A 363 -42.09 -48.06 -13.41
CA SER A 363 -43.41 -48.38 -12.82
C SER A 363 -43.72 -49.83 -12.42
N HIS A 364 -43.50 -50.17 -11.14
CA HIS A 364 -44.60 -50.10 -10.15
C HIS A 364 -44.08 -50.15 -8.70
N ALA A 365 -44.97 -49.82 -7.75
CA ALA A 365 -44.63 -49.60 -6.34
C ALA A 365 -45.16 -50.68 -5.38
N ALA A 366 -44.46 -50.77 -4.25
CA ALA A 366 -44.91 -51.19 -2.92
C ALA A 366 -45.09 -52.70 -2.58
N ALA A 367 -44.63 -53.01 -1.36
CA ALA A 367 -45.02 -54.12 -0.47
C ALA A 367 -44.58 -55.56 -0.84
N GLN A 368 -44.15 -56.41 0.11
CA GLN A 368 -43.81 -56.19 1.54
C GLN A 368 -42.96 -57.36 2.08
N ARG A 369 -41.98 -57.06 2.96
CA ARG A 369 -41.26 -58.01 3.87
C ARG A 369 -40.36 -59.04 3.13
N GLN A 370 -39.22 -59.51 3.64
CA GLN A 370 -38.41 -59.22 4.84
C GLN A 370 -36.93 -59.61 4.47
N ASP A 371 -35.87 -59.44 5.26
CA ASP A 371 -35.75 -59.20 6.71
C ASP A 371 -34.47 -58.39 7.10
N GLU A 372 -34.16 -58.31 8.39
CA GLU A 372 -33.10 -57.50 9.01
C GLU A 372 -31.63 -57.80 8.65
N ARG A 373 -30.78 -56.76 8.77
CA ARG A 373 -29.59 -56.80 9.63
C ARG A 373 -29.26 -55.41 10.21
N SER A 374 -29.43 -55.25 11.52
CA SER A 374 -29.14 -54.00 12.24
C SER A 374 -27.64 -53.88 12.60
N THR A 375 -27.15 -52.64 12.73
CA THR A 375 -25.75 -52.35 13.08
C THR A 375 -25.62 -51.94 14.55
N PHE A 376 -24.40 -52.06 15.08
CA PHE A 376 -24.02 -51.80 16.48
C PHE A 376 -24.62 -50.51 17.09
N LEU A 377 -24.69 -49.43 16.31
CA LEU A 377 -25.25 -48.14 16.74
C LEU A 377 -26.75 -48.21 17.11
N SER A 378 -27.52 -49.10 16.47
CA SER A 378 -28.95 -49.31 16.79
C SER A 378 -29.17 -50.08 18.10
N SER A 379 -28.18 -50.85 18.58
CA SER A 379 -28.22 -51.43 19.93
C SER A 379 -27.95 -50.36 20.99
N LEU A 380 -26.88 -49.59 20.77
CA LEU A 380 -26.43 -48.52 21.67
C LEU A 380 -27.48 -47.43 21.90
N LEU A 381 -28.35 -47.15 20.92
CA LEU A 381 -29.49 -46.24 21.09
C LEU A 381 -30.62 -46.88 21.92
N LYS A 382 -30.95 -48.17 21.72
CA LYS A 382 -31.96 -48.88 22.52
C LYS A 382 -31.57 -49.00 24.00
N ASP A 383 -30.29 -49.28 24.28
CA ASP A 383 -29.79 -49.42 25.66
C ASP A 383 -29.87 -48.12 26.47
N VAL A 384 -30.00 -46.96 25.81
CA VAL A 384 -30.23 -45.65 26.43
C VAL A 384 -31.73 -45.34 26.64
N GLU A 385 -32.61 -45.91 25.81
CA GLU A 385 -34.06 -45.65 25.87
C GLU A 385 -34.79 -46.51 26.94
N THR A 386 -34.23 -47.65 27.37
CA THR A 386 -34.96 -48.62 28.21
C THR A 386 -34.38 -48.84 29.61
N LYS A 387 -34.44 -47.82 30.49
CA LYS A 387 -34.36 -48.00 31.96
C LYS A 387 -35.36 -47.10 32.72
N PRO A 388 -36.39 -47.68 33.38
CA PRO A 388 -37.27 -46.93 34.28
C PRO A 388 -36.63 -46.71 35.66
N VAL A 389 -37.13 -45.71 36.39
CA VAL A 389 -36.68 -45.37 37.75
C VAL A 389 -37.29 -46.31 38.80
N SER A 390 -36.47 -46.77 39.74
CA SER A 390 -36.91 -47.41 41.00
C SER A 390 -35.98 -47.01 42.16
N ALA A 391 -36.52 -46.85 43.36
CA ALA A 391 -35.81 -46.25 44.50
C ALA A 391 -35.14 -47.28 45.44
N GLY A 392 -34.00 -46.90 46.04
CA GLY A 392 -33.26 -47.69 47.03
C GLY A 392 -32.11 -46.89 47.67
N SER A 393 -32.33 -46.41 48.90
CA SER A 393 -31.49 -45.50 49.70
C SER A 393 -30.22 -46.17 50.31
N PRO A 394 -29.36 -45.44 51.07
CA PRO A 394 -28.73 -44.13 50.85
C PRO A 394 -27.19 -44.16 51.10
N GLY A 395 -26.43 -43.09 50.77
CA GLY A 395 -24.95 -43.17 50.85
C GLY A 395 -24.08 -41.89 50.90
N ALA A 396 -24.48 -40.86 51.66
CA ALA A 396 -23.64 -39.70 52.07
C ALA A 396 -23.14 -38.69 51.00
N SER A 397 -22.96 -37.45 51.46
CA SER A 397 -22.31 -36.29 50.79
C SER A 397 -22.69 -36.04 49.32
N ASP A 398 -23.87 -35.47 49.11
CA ASP A 398 -24.15 -34.71 47.89
C ASP A 398 -24.77 -33.35 48.27
N GLN A 399 -23.99 -32.28 48.09
CA GLN A 399 -24.40 -30.88 48.20
C GLN A 399 -23.64 -30.10 47.11
N TYR A 400 -24.37 -29.33 46.31
CA TYR A 400 -23.86 -28.52 45.17
C TYR A 400 -23.35 -29.29 43.94
N ALA A 401 -24.21 -30.15 43.37
CA ALA A 401 -24.15 -30.53 41.95
C ALA A 401 -25.48 -30.14 41.26
N GLY A 402 -25.47 -29.04 40.49
CA GLY A 402 -26.66 -28.59 39.76
C GLY A 402 -27.04 -29.53 38.61
N HIS A 403 -28.30 -29.96 38.55
CA HIS A 403 -28.78 -30.93 37.55
C HIS A 403 -29.10 -30.24 36.20
N TRP A 404 -28.06 -29.84 35.48
CA TRP A 404 -28.10 -29.16 34.18
C TRP A 404 -29.13 -29.78 33.21
N SER A 405 -30.12 -29.00 32.74
CA SER A 405 -31.17 -29.50 31.84
C SER A 405 -30.58 -30.09 30.54
N PRO A 406 -30.87 -31.37 30.20
CA PRO A 406 -30.37 -32.00 28.98
C PRO A 406 -30.82 -31.32 27.68
N GLN A 407 -31.91 -30.54 27.70
CA GLN A 407 -32.41 -29.85 26.51
C GLN A 407 -31.47 -28.71 26.06
N ILE A 408 -30.99 -27.86 26.99
CA ILE A 408 -30.07 -26.76 26.65
C ILE A 408 -28.78 -27.30 26.01
N GLN A 409 -28.19 -28.35 26.59
CA GLN A 409 -27.05 -29.04 25.96
C GLN A 409 -27.37 -29.61 24.58
N ARG A 410 -28.61 -30.07 24.32
CA ARG A 410 -29.01 -30.55 22.99
C ARG A 410 -29.09 -29.41 21.99
N MET A 411 -29.62 -28.26 22.40
CA MET A 411 -29.82 -27.07 21.57
C MET A 411 -28.48 -26.45 21.16
N VAL A 412 -27.55 -26.28 22.12
CA VAL A 412 -26.17 -25.83 21.85
C VAL A 412 -25.41 -26.83 20.97
N LYS A 413 -25.57 -28.15 21.17
CA LYS A 413 -24.95 -29.18 20.31
C LYS A 413 -25.56 -29.24 18.90
N LEU A 414 -26.83 -28.90 18.73
CA LEU A 414 -27.47 -28.76 17.41
C LEU A 414 -26.89 -27.55 16.66
N ALA A 415 -26.76 -26.40 17.32
CA ALA A 415 -26.16 -25.19 16.76
C ALA A 415 -24.67 -25.39 16.36
N LEU A 416 -23.89 -26.09 17.18
CA LEU A 416 -22.48 -26.43 16.88
C LEU A 416 -22.30 -27.58 15.88
N GLY A 417 -23.35 -28.37 15.65
CA GLY A 417 -23.31 -29.60 14.85
C GLY A 417 -22.93 -29.41 13.38
N PRO A 418 -23.48 -28.42 12.65
CA PRO A 418 -23.00 -28.01 11.32
C PRO A 418 -21.55 -27.52 11.39
N ARG A 419 -21.30 -26.45 12.16
CA ARG A 419 -19.99 -25.77 12.33
C ARG A 419 -18.80 -26.74 12.45
N TYR A 420 -18.93 -27.78 13.27
CA TYR A 420 -17.88 -28.79 13.46
C TYR A 420 -17.75 -29.83 12.32
N ARG A 421 -18.86 -30.21 11.65
CA ARG A 421 -18.81 -31.08 10.47
C ARG A 421 -18.21 -30.36 9.26
N ASP A 422 -18.52 -29.09 9.14
CA ASP A 422 -18.06 -28.21 8.06
C ASP A 422 -16.63 -27.67 8.32
N LYS A 423 -16.05 -28.03 9.47
CA LYS A 423 -14.69 -27.69 9.96
C LYS A 423 -14.42 -26.20 10.23
N GLU A 424 -15.46 -25.41 10.44
CA GLU A 424 -15.34 -24.01 10.86
C GLU A 424 -14.76 -23.87 12.28
N ILE A 425 -14.86 -24.92 13.10
CA ILE A 425 -14.33 -24.98 14.47
C ILE A 425 -13.57 -26.29 14.73
N SER A 426 -12.48 -26.18 15.49
CA SER A 426 -11.70 -27.30 16.00
C SER A 426 -12.47 -28.13 17.04
N LYS A 427 -11.91 -29.27 17.44
CA LYS A 427 -12.48 -30.12 18.50
C LYS A 427 -12.39 -29.45 19.89
N GLU A 428 -11.30 -28.72 20.11
CA GLU A 428 -11.05 -27.92 21.31
C GLU A 428 -12.06 -26.76 21.36
N GLN A 429 -12.21 -26.01 20.26
CA GLN A 429 -13.19 -24.94 20.13
C GLN A 429 -14.62 -25.45 20.34
N TYR A 430 -15.01 -26.57 19.72
CA TYR A 430 -16.31 -27.20 19.96
C TYR A 430 -16.55 -27.49 21.45
N THR A 431 -15.52 -27.94 22.18
CA THR A 431 -15.63 -28.29 23.60
C THR A 431 -15.69 -27.07 24.50
N ASP A 432 -14.86 -26.05 24.26
CA ASP A 432 -14.89 -24.77 24.97
C ASP A 432 -16.21 -24.03 24.73
N ILE A 433 -16.62 -23.85 23.46
CA ILE A 433 -17.87 -23.14 23.10
C ILE A 433 -19.09 -23.88 23.65
N ASN A 434 -19.15 -25.21 23.52
CA ASN A 434 -20.25 -25.99 24.09
C ASN A 434 -20.34 -25.83 25.62
N ARG A 435 -19.21 -25.75 26.34
CA ARG A 435 -19.19 -25.51 27.79
C ARG A 435 -19.71 -24.12 28.12
N ASP A 436 -19.19 -23.10 27.46
CA ASP A 436 -19.36 -21.71 27.89
C ASP A 436 -20.69 -21.12 27.40
N VAL A 437 -21.15 -21.47 26.18
CA VAL A 437 -22.51 -21.13 25.72
C VAL A 437 -23.58 -21.90 26.50
N SER A 438 -23.36 -23.18 26.84
CA SER A 438 -24.32 -23.90 27.71
C SER A 438 -24.48 -23.21 29.05
N ARG A 439 -23.39 -22.79 29.71
CA ARG A 439 -23.43 -22.02 30.96
C ARG A 439 -24.25 -20.74 30.81
N LYS A 440 -23.90 -19.90 29.84
CA LYS A 440 -24.63 -18.65 29.55
C LYS A 440 -26.13 -18.89 29.28
N MET A 441 -26.49 -19.99 28.61
CA MET A 441 -27.89 -20.36 28.43
C MET A 441 -28.59 -20.79 29.71
N TYR A 442 -27.93 -21.51 30.62
CA TYR A 442 -28.53 -21.82 31.93
C TYR A 442 -28.79 -20.55 32.75
N ASP A 443 -27.83 -19.61 32.74
CA ASP A 443 -27.95 -18.32 33.44
C ASP A 443 -29.09 -17.45 32.85
N LEU A 444 -29.34 -17.54 31.54
CA LEU A 444 -30.42 -16.81 30.86
C LEU A 444 -31.81 -17.46 31.02
N VAL A 445 -31.90 -18.79 31.02
CA VAL A 445 -33.18 -19.52 31.10
C VAL A 445 -33.74 -19.49 32.53
N GLY A 446 -32.89 -19.62 33.55
CA GLY A 446 -33.25 -19.49 34.97
C GLY A 446 -34.08 -20.65 35.55
N ASP A 447 -35.23 -20.98 34.95
CA ASP A 447 -36.13 -22.07 35.37
C ASP A 447 -36.44 -23.03 34.21
N ALA A 448 -36.51 -24.33 34.53
CA ALA A 448 -36.77 -25.40 33.56
C ALA A 448 -38.21 -25.38 33.01
N SER A 449 -39.13 -24.64 33.65
CA SER A 449 -40.50 -24.44 33.14
C SER A 449 -40.53 -23.75 31.76
N ALA A 450 -39.60 -22.82 31.49
CA ALA A 450 -39.49 -22.05 30.26
C ALA A 450 -38.97 -22.84 29.03
N LEU A 451 -38.92 -24.17 29.14
CA LEU A 451 -38.60 -25.12 28.05
C LEU A 451 -39.72 -26.18 27.86
N THR A 452 -40.87 -25.97 28.49
CA THR A 452 -42.03 -26.89 28.40
C THR A 452 -42.91 -26.60 27.18
N ASP A 453 -43.14 -25.33 26.83
CA ASP A 453 -43.81 -24.94 25.58
C ASP A 453 -42.92 -25.20 24.35
N GLN A 454 -43.53 -25.36 23.17
CA GLN A 454 -42.80 -25.51 21.91
C GLN A 454 -42.31 -24.17 21.35
N ALA A 455 -43.12 -23.10 21.38
CA ALA A 455 -42.70 -21.79 20.87
C ALA A 455 -41.62 -21.14 21.75
N GLU A 456 -41.61 -21.43 23.05
CA GLU A 456 -40.45 -21.12 23.92
C GLU A 456 -39.20 -21.91 23.53
N ARG A 457 -39.31 -23.21 23.27
CA ARG A 457 -38.16 -24.02 22.80
C ARG A 457 -37.60 -23.55 21.47
N GLU A 458 -38.45 -23.08 20.55
CA GLU A 458 -38.03 -22.47 19.28
C GLU A 458 -37.29 -21.15 19.54
N ARG A 459 -37.85 -20.22 20.34
CA ARG A 459 -37.14 -18.98 20.74
C ARG A 459 -35.80 -19.24 21.42
N TRP A 460 -35.72 -20.24 22.30
CA TRP A 460 -34.46 -20.61 22.96
C TRP A 460 -33.48 -21.33 22.03
N GLN A 461 -33.94 -21.97 20.94
CA GLN A 461 -33.06 -22.51 19.90
C GLN A 461 -32.44 -21.39 19.07
N ASP A 462 -33.22 -20.37 18.70
CA ASP A 462 -32.71 -19.16 18.02
C ASP A 462 -31.62 -18.48 18.87
N ILE A 463 -31.86 -18.33 20.17
CA ILE A 463 -30.88 -17.77 21.13
C ILE A 463 -29.64 -18.69 21.24
N ALA A 464 -29.80 -20.01 21.25
CA ALA A 464 -28.68 -20.96 21.27
C ALA A 464 -27.80 -20.81 20.01
N GLU A 465 -28.41 -20.63 18.85
CA GLU A 465 -27.72 -20.43 17.57
C GLU A 465 -27.06 -19.05 17.48
N GLU A 466 -27.69 -18.00 18.00
CA GLU A 466 -27.09 -16.66 18.08
C GLU A 466 -25.88 -16.63 19.03
N GLU A 467 -25.96 -17.29 20.19
CA GLU A 467 -24.87 -17.36 21.17
C GLU A 467 -23.73 -18.28 20.75
N VAL A 468 -24.03 -19.41 20.08
CA VAL A 468 -23.00 -20.20 19.39
C VAL A 468 -22.33 -19.39 18.27
N LYS A 469 -23.09 -18.62 17.49
CA LYS A 469 -22.52 -17.75 16.44
C LYS A 469 -21.58 -16.69 17.03
N LYS A 470 -21.99 -16.01 18.11
CA LYS A 470 -21.14 -15.03 18.84
C LYS A 470 -19.85 -15.65 19.38
N ALA A 471 -19.93 -16.88 19.88
CA ALA A 471 -18.77 -17.60 20.41
C ALA A 471 -17.82 -18.17 19.33
N ILE A 472 -18.20 -18.07 18.04
CA ILE A 472 -17.37 -18.42 16.88
C ILE A 472 -16.84 -17.16 16.16
N SER A 473 -17.59 -16.06 16.19
CA SER A 473 -17.22 -14.80 15.52
C SER A 473 -16.06 -14.10 16.23
N ASN A 474 -14.86 -14.20 15.65
CA ASN A 474 -13.72 -13.35 16.04
C ASN A 474 -14.07 -11.86 15.86
N HIS A 475 -13.65 -11.01 16.80
CA HIS A 475 -13.90 -9.57 16.76
C HIS A 475 -12.71 -8.83 16.13
N ILE A 476 -12.99 -8.09 15.06
CA ILE A 476 -12.01 -7.39 14.23
C ILE A 476 -12.21 -5.88 14.32
N ILE A 477 -11.18 -5.15 14.74
CA ILE A 477 -11.19 -3.68 14.77
C ILE A 477 -10.55 -3.13 13.49
N VAL A 478 -11.31 -2.40 12.68
CA VAL A 478 -10.85 -1.75 11.46
C VAL A 478 -10.56 -0.27 11.74
N ILE A 479 -9.32 0.15 11.60
CA ILE A 479 -8.87 1.52 11.88
C ILE A 479 -8.87 2.32 10.57
N GLY A 480 -9.79 3.26 10.46
CA GLY A 480 -10.02 4.11 9.27
C GLY A 480 -11.31 3.78 8.52
N ALA A 481 -12.07 4.82 8.16
CA ALA A 481 -13.35 4.73 7.44
C ALA A 481 -13.27 5.34 6.01
N GLY A 482 -12.09 5.27 5.39
CA GLY A 482 -11.93 5.48 3.94
C GLY A 482 -12.42 4.28 3.14
N VAL A 483 -12.40 4.36 1.81
CA VAL A 483 -12.88 3.29 0.92
C VAL A 483 -12.21 1.93 1.23
N THR A 484 -10.89 1.88 1.47
CA THR A 484 -10.19 0.64 1.83
C THR A 484 -10.70 0.04 3.14
N GLY A 485 -10.90 0.87 4.16
CA GLY A 485 -11.37 0.44 5.49
C GLY A 485 -12.82 -0.01 5.47
N LEU A 486 -13.72 0.77 4.84
CA LEU A 486 -15.13 0.42 4.74
C LEU A 486 -15.37 -0.81 3.87
N THR A 487 -14.68 -0.96 2.74
CA THR A 487 -14.78 -2.18 1.92
C THR A 487 -14.24 -3.40 2.68
N SER A 488 -13.13 -3.27 3.41
CA SER A 488 -12.64 -4.35 4.30
C SER A 488 -13.66 -4.70 5.39
N ALA A 489 -14.27 -3.69 6.04
CA ALA A 489 -15.27 -3.88 7.07
C ALA A 489 -16.56 -4.55 6.56
N VAL A 490 -17.01 -4.21 5.35
CA VAL A 490 -18.13 -4.88 4.67
C VAL A 490 -17.82 -6.37 4.48
N PHE A 491 -16.66 -6.70 3.89
CA PHE A 491 -16.33 -8.08 3.55
C PHE A 491 -16.07 -8.94 4.80
N LEU A 492 -15.44 -8.37 5.84
CA LEU A 492 -15.26 -9.05 7.14
C LEU A 492 -16.59 -9.33 7.85
N ALA A 493 -17.52 -8.37 7.86
CA ALA A 493 -18.83 -8.55 8.49
C ALA A 493 -19.70 -9.55 7.71
N GLU A 494 -19.62 -9.55 6.37
CA GLU A 494 -20.30 -10.54 5.52
C GLU A 494 -19.69 -11.95 5.62
N ALA A 495 -18.40 -12.07 5.93
CA ALA A 495 -17.76 -13.33 6.32
C ALA A 495 -18.17 -13.82 7.73
N GLY A 496 -18.90 -13.00 8.50
CA GLY A 496 -19.47 -13.36 9.80
C GLY A 496 -18.65 -12.95 11.02
N HIS A 497 -17.60 -12.14 10.86
CA HIS A 497 -16.86 -11.55 11.98
C HIS A 497 -17.68 -10.48 12.72
N GLU A 498 -17.44 -10.32 14.03
CA GLU A 498 -17.88 -9.10 14.72
C GLU A 498 -16.95 -7.96 14.29
N VAL A 499 -17.46 -6.90 13.67
CA VAL A 499 -16.62 -5.80 13.14
C VAL A 499 -16.88 -4.50 13.88
N THR A 500 -15.80 -3.79 14.24
CA THR A 500 -15.87 -2.43 14.80
C THR A 500 -14.94 -1.51 14.02
N VAL A 501 -15.49 -0.54 13.30
CA VAL A 501 -14.73 0.48 12.56
C VAL A 501 -14.46 1.67 13.49
N ILE A 502 -13.20 2.06 13.66
CA ILE A 502 -12.79 3.21 14.48
C ILE A 502 -12.04 4.20 13.59
N ALA A 503 -12.53 5.45 13.49
CA ALA A 503 -11.95 6.45 12.60
C ALA A 503 -12.13 7.88 13.10
N ALA A 504 -11.14 8.75 12.84
CA ALA A 504 -11.24 10.18 13.16
C ALA A 504 -12.25 10.92 12.25
N HIS A 505 -12.40 10.44 11.02
CA HIS A 505 -13.34 10.95 10.01
C HIS A 505 -14.16 9.78 9.44
N VAL A 506 -15.44 10.02 9.16
CA VAL A 506 -16.41 9.06 8.63
C VAL A 506 -17.13 9.64 7.40
N PRO A 507 -17.82 8.81 6.58
CA PRO A 507 -18.62 9.29 5.46
C PRO A 507 -19.58 10.42 5.84
N GLY A 508 -19.39 11.58 5.21
CA GLY A 508 -20.06 12.85 5.53
C GLY A 508 -19.10 13.93 6.05
N ASP A 509 -17.95 13.55 6.59
CA ASP A 509 -16.86 14.49 6.95
C ASP A 509 -16.02 14.88 5.72
N SER A 510 -15.51 16.12 5.74
CA SER A 510 -14.48 16.62 4.83
C SER A 510 -13.26 17.04 5.64
N SER A 511 -12.07 16.53 5.29
CA SER A 511 -10.80 16.82 5.97
C SER A 511 -9.63 16.45 5.06
N ILE A 512 -8.52 17.21 5.10
CA ILE A 512 -7.33 16.92 4.31
C ILE A 512 -6.67 15.58 4.72
N GLU A 513 -6.83 15.19 5.99
CA GLU A 513 -6.42 13.87 6.53
C GLU A 513 -7.34 12.71 6.05
N TYR A 514 -8.39 12.99 5.29
CA TYR A 514 -9.38 12.00 4.85
C TYR A 514 -9.50 12.00 3.32
N THR A 515 -8.65 11.21 2.64
CA THR A 515 -8.54 11.23 1.16
C THR A 515 -9.84 10.92 0.40
N SER A 516 -10.67 9.99 0.90
CA SER A 516 -11.68 9.32 0.07
C SER A 516 -12.77 10.24 -0.53
N PRO A 517 -13.33 11.25 0.16
CA PRO A 517 -14.32 12.18 -0.41
C PRO A 517 -13.78 13.09 -1.54
N TRP A 518 -12.47 13.35 -1.55
CA TRP A 518 -11.82 14.21 -2.55
C TRP A 518 -11.59 13.52 -3.91
N ALA A 519 -11.75 12.20 -3.98
CA ALA A 519 -11.56 11.44 -5.21
C ALA A 519 -12.67 11.72 -6.24
N GLY A 520 -12.41 11.39 -7.52
CA GLY A 520 -13.35 11.61 -8.62
C GLY A 520 -14.70 10.91 -8.43
N ALA A 521 -14.80 9.59 -8.55
CA ALA A 521 -13.75 8.61 -8.92
C ALA A 521 -14.24 7.67 -10.04
N HIS A 522 -13.35 6.91 -10.67
CA HIS A 522 -13.74 5.91 -11.68
C HIS A 522 -12.81 4.69 -11.69
N TRP A 523 -13.20 3.62 -12.37
CA TRP A 523 -12.31 2.51 -12.68
C TRP A 523 -11.40 2.86 -13.87
N HIS A 524 -10.10 2.89 -13.63
CA HIS A 524 -9.04 3.10 -14.61
C HIS A 524 -7.75 2.59 -13.99
N THR A 525 -7.05 1.66 -14.63
CA THR A 525 -5.86 1.08 -13.96
C THR A 525 -4.69 2.06 -13.88
N HIS A 526 -4.00 1.99 -12.74
CA HIS A 526 -2.73 2.65 -12.46
C HIS A 526 -1.58 1.63 -12.29
N ALA A 527 -1.87 0.33 -12.44
CA ALA A 527 -0.88 -0.74 -12.31
C ALA A 527 -0.17 -0.99 -13.65
N THR A 528 1.14 -1.18 -13.60
CA THR A 528 1.93 -1.72 -14.72
C THR A 528 1.92 -3.27 -14.65
N PRO A 529 2.26 -3.98 -15.73
CA PRO A 529 2.34 -5.44 -15.72
C PRO A 529 3.28 -6.03 -14.64
N ASP A 530 4.22 -5.21 -14.15
CA ASP A 530 5.24 -5.56 -13.15
C ASP A 530 4.69 -5.63 -11.71
N ASP A 531 3.52 -5.06 -11.43
CA ASP A 531 2.75 -5.32 -10.19
C ASP A 531 1.52 -6.20 -10.50
N PRO A 532 1.70 -7.52 -10.74
CA PRO A 532 0.60 -8.43 -11.06
C PRO A 532 -0.43 -8.53 -9.92
N ARG A 533 -0.04 -8.16 -8.69
CA ARG A 533 -0.93 -8.12 -7.52
C ARG A 533 -1.87 -6.91 -7.58
N ALA A 534 -1.39 -5.74 -8.00
CA ALA A 534 -2.26 -4.60 -8.28
C ALA A 534 -3.13 -4.82 -9.53
N CYS A 535 -2.59 -5.48 -10.57
CA CYS A 535 -3.38 -5.89 -11.74
C CYS A 535 -4.56 -6.80 -11.36
N ASP A 536 -4.31 -7.85 -10.57
CA ASP A 536 -5.34 -8.75 -10.02
C ASP A 536 -6.42 -7.96 -9.24
N TRP A 537 -6.02 -7.01 -8.40
CA TRP A 537 -6.98 -6.24 -7.62
C TRP A 537 -7.86 -5.30 -8.46
N ASP A 538 -7.29 -4.70 -9.50
CA ASP A 538 -8.02 -3.83 -10.43
C ASP A 538 -9.06 -4.65 -11.22
N VAL A 539 -8.69 -5.84 -11.73
CA VAL A 539 -9.61 -6.77 -12.42
C VAL A 539 -10.73 -7.23 -11.48
N GLN A 540 -10.40 -7.74 -10.29
CA GLN A 540 -11.40 -8.21 -9.33
C GLN A 540 -12.40 -7.12 -8.90
N THR A 541 -11.96 -5.85 -8.88
CA THR A 541 -12.84 -4.72 -8.57
C THR A 541 -13.72 -4.34 -9.76
N TYR A 542 -13.21 -4.40 -10.99
CA TYR A 542 -14.01 -4.20 -12.20
C TYR A 542 -15.17 -5.21 -12.28
N GLU A 543 -14.84 -6.50 -12.21
CA GLU A 543 -15.83 -7.59 -12.26
C GLU A 543 -16.90 -7.43 -11.17
N TYR A 544 -16.47 -7.12 -9.95
CA TYR A 544 -17.37 -6.97 -8.81
C TYR A 544 -18.31 -5.76 -8.94
N TRP A 545 -17.83 -4.61 -9.40
CA TRP A 545 -18.69 -3.44 -9.64
C TRP A 545 -19.65 -3.66 -10.81
N ILE A 546 -19.22 -4.35 -11.87
CA ILE A 546 -20.09 -4.73 -12.99
C ILE A 546 -21.19 -5.69 -12.53
N ASP A 547 -20.88 -6.74 -11.76
CA ASP A 547 -21.89 -7.67 -11.25
C ASP A 547 -22.81 -7.03 -10.18
N LEU A 548 -22.29 -6.15 -9.32
CA LEU A 548 -23.12 -5.35 -8.40
C LEU A 548 -24.14 -4.51 -9.16
N LEU A 549 -23.72 -3.85 -10.25
CA LEU A 549 -24.61 -3.07 -11.12
C LEU A 549 -25.63 -3.94 -11.87
N GLU A 550 -25.27 -5.16 -12.29
CA GLU A 550 -26.23 -6.11 -12.86
C GLU A 550 -27.23 -6.62 -11.81
N ARG A 551 -26.82 -6.82 -10.56
CA ARG A 551 -27.73 -7.13 -9.44
C ARG A 551 -28.68 -5.96 -9.17
N GLU A 552 -28.17 -4.73 -9.09
CA GLU A 552 -28.99 -3.52 -8.92
C GLU A 552 -29.97 -3.26 -10.08
N LYS A 553 -29.68 -3.70 -11.30
CA LYS A 553 -30.64 -3.64 -12.43
C LYS A 553 -31.78 -4.66 -12.29
N ARG A 554 -31.47 -5.86 -11.78
CA ARG A 554 -32.43 -6.97 -11.67
C ARG A 554 -33.38 -6.81 -10.48
N ASP A 555 -32.91 -6.29 -9.35
CA ASP A 555 -33.75 -5.96 -8.19
C ASP A 555 -33.72 -4.47 -7.86
N ALA A 556 -34.82 -3.79 -8.16
CA ALA A 556 -35.04 -2.38 -7.85
C ALA A 556 -35.13 -2.08 -6.35
N LYS A 557 -35.28 -3.10 -5.48
CA LYS A 557 -35.27 -2.93 -4.01
C LYS A 557 -33.86 -2.80 -3.43
N LEU A 558 -32.82 -3.17 -4.18
CA LEU A 558 -31.44 -3.04 -3.71
C LEU A 558 -31.05 -1.55 -3.61
N PRO A 559 -30.40 -1.13 -2.50
CA PRO A 559 -29.95 0.24 -2.33
C PRO A 559 -28.86 0.56 -3.36
N LYS A 560 -29.03 1.65 -4.10
CA LYS A 560 -28.10 2.06 -5.16
C LYS A 560 -26.76 2.49 -4.59
N ALA A 561 -25.67 1.87 -5.04
CA ALA A 561 -24.33 2.16 -4.57
C ALA A 561 -23.79 3.54 -5.03
N GLY A 562 -24.42 4.20 -6.00
CA GLY A 562 -23.89 5.42 -6.62
C GLY A 562 -22.84 5.12 -7.70
N LEU A 563 -22.88 3.92 -8.27
CA LEU A 563 -22.09 3.50 -9.42
C LEU A 563 -22.90 3.61 -10.71
N LYS A 564 -22.25 3.85 -11.85
CA LYS A 564 -22.86 3.75 -13.20
C LYS A 564 -21.78 3.46 -14.23
N VAL A 565 -22.13 2.71 -15.29
CA VAL A 565 -21.22 2.38 -16.40
C VAL A 565 -21.35 3.42 -17.52
N TYR A 566 -20.24 3.99 -17.96
CA TYR A 566 -20.13 4.95 -19.06
C TYR A 566 -19.19 4.41 -20.14
N ASP A 567 -19.22 5.01 -21.34
CA ASP A 567 -18.10 4.91 -22.26
C ASP A 567 -16.96 5.76 -21.69
N SER A 568 -15.75 5.19 -21.68
CA SER A 568 -14.55 5.76 -21.07
C SER A 568 -13.44 5.85 -22.09
N PHE A 569 -13.14 7.06 -22.52
CA PHE A 569 -12.12 7.34 -23.51
C PHE A 569 -10.77 7.57 -22.83
N LYS A 570 -9.73 6.88 -23.26
CA LYS A 570 -8.34 7.16 -22.87
C LYS A 570 -7.58 7.67 -24.09
N TYR A 571 -7.00 8.86 -23.97
CA TYR A 571 -6.29 9.56 -25.05
C TYR A 571 -4.82 9.76 -24.67
N TRP A 572 -3.94 9.70 -25.66
CA TRP A 572 -2.52 10.05 -25.52
C TRP A 572 -2.12 11.03 -26.63
N ASP A 573 -1.38 12.08 -26.27
CA ASP A 573 -0.83 13.06 -27.23
C ASP A 573 0.49 12.56 -27.86
N PHE A 574 0.87 11.32 -27.58
CA PHE A 574 2.07 10.60 -28.00
C PHE A 574 1.75 9.11 -28.26
N PRO A 575 2.59 8.36 -29.00
CA PRO A 575 2.35 6.93 -29.25
C PRO A 575 2.47 6.08 -27.98
N VAL A 576 1.66 5.02 -27.87
CA VAL A 576 1.67 4.11 -26.72
C VAL A 576 2.68 2.99 -26.96
N LYS A 577 3.75 2.96 -26.15
CA LYS A 577 4.76 1.88 -26.17
C LYS A 577 4.36 0.66 -25.33
N ASP A 578 3.49 0.85 -24.34
CA ASP A 578 3.17 -0.16 -23.33
C ASP A 578 2.07 -1.13 -23.79
N GLU A 579 2.17 -2.41 -23.41
CA GLU A 579 1.06 -3.34 -23.59
C GLU A 579 -0.11 -2.94 -22.68
N LEU A 580 -1.29 -2.73 -23.28
CA LEU A 580 -2.53 -2.41 -22.57
C LEU A 580 -3.11 -3.67 -21.91
N TRP A 581 -2.39 -4.23 -20.94
CA TRP A 581 -2.66 -5.52 -20.27
C TRP A 581 -4.10 -5.68 -19.77
N TRP A 582 -4.76 -4.57 -19.43
CA TRP A 582 -6.12 -4.49 -18.88
C TRP A 582 -7.22 -4.59 -19.95
N ALA A 583 -6.88 -4.41 -21.23
CA ALA A 583 -7.83 -4.43 -22.35
C ALA A 583 -8.68 -5.72 -22.46
N PRO A 584 -8.16 -6.94 -22.20
CA PRO A 584 -8.96 -8.17 -22.23
C PRO A 584 -9.99 -8.30 -21.10
N TYR A 585 -9.84 -7.52 -20.03
CA TYR A 585 -10.65 -7.61 -18.81
C TYR A 585 -11.81 -6.60 -18.76
N VAL A 586 -11.75 -5.55 -19.59
CA VAL A 586 -12.81 -4.54 -19.70
C VAL A 586 -13.76 -4.81 -20.86
N LYS A 587 -15.02 -4.41 -20.70
CA LYS A 587 -16.05 -4.59 -21.74
C LYS A 587 -15.90 -3.57 -22.86
N ASP A 588 -16.21 -4.02 -24.07
CA ASP A 588 -16.32 -3.24 -25.31
C ASP A 588 -15.07 -2.39 -25.65
N PHE A 589 -13.88 -2.91 -25.31
CA PHE A 589 -12.61 -2.30 -25.66
C PHE A 589 -12.42 -2.19 -27.18
N ARG A 590 -12.08 -0.99 -27.66
CA ARG A 590 -11.69 -0.73 -29.05
C ARG A 590 -10.67 0.40 -29.13
N VAL A 591 -9.70 0.24 -30.03
CA VAL A 591 -8.83 1.35 -30.47
C VAL A 591 -9.63 2.27 -31.40
N LEU A 592 -9.39 3.58 -31.32
CA LEU A 592 -10.01 4.59 -32.16
C LEU A 592 -8.96 5.21 -33.09
N ALA A 593 -9.29 5.30 -34.38
CA ALA A 593 -8.47 6.02 -35.35
C ALA A 593 -8.67 7.54 -35.23
N ASP A 594 -7.71 8.29 -35.77
CA ASP A 594 -7.68 9.75 -35.86
C ASP A 594 -8.97 10.39 -36.42
N HIS A 595 -9.62 9.72 -37.36
CA HIS A 595 -10.84 10.16 -38.05
C HIS A 595 -12.15 9.67 -37.40
N HIS A 596 -12.08 8.88 -36.32
CA HIS A 596 -13.26 8.52 -35.53
C HIS A 596 -13.64 9.66 -34.57
N GLU A 597 -14.94 9.88 -34.35
CA GLU A 597 -15.38 10.74 -33.26
C GLU A 597 -15.25 10.02 -31.91
N PRO A 598 -14.94 10.75 -30.80
CA PRO A 598 -14.72 12.20 -30.72
C PRO A 598 -13.29 12.66 -31.06
N VAL A 599 -12.36 11.73 -31.31
CA VAL A 599 -10.92 12.01 -31.53
C VAL A 599 -10.72 13.05 -32.62
N ARG A 600 -11.42 12.87 -33.75
CA ARG A 600 -11.40 13.78 -34.89
C ARG A 600 -11.78 15.20 -34.49
N SER A 601 -13.00 15.43 -33.98
CA SER A 601 -13.43 16.79 -33.67
C SER A 601 -12.65 17.44 -32.52
N ILE A 602 -12.10 16.66 -31.57
CA ILE A 602 -11.15 17.18 -30.57
C ILE A 602 -9.86 17.66 -31.27
N ASN A 603 -9.30 16.87 -32.21
CA ASN A 603 -8.10 17.23 -32.96
C ASN A 603 -8.31 18.38 -33.97
N GLU A 604 -9.54 18.60 -34.44
CA GLU A 604 -9.93 19.77 -35.24
C GLU A 604 -10.07 21.05 -34.37
N ARG A 605 -10.54 20.91 -33.10
CA ARG A 605 -10.58 22.03 -32.12
C ARG A 605 -9.23 22.33 -31.47
N THR A 606 -8.27 21.42 -31.53
CA THR A 606 -6.95 21.56 -30.90
C THR A 606 -6.02 22.43 -31.76
N SER A 607 -5.54 23.54 -31.18
CA SER A 607 -4.66 24.50 -31.86
C SER A 607 -3.27 23.94 -32.16
N GLU A 608 -2.56 24.54 -33.12
CA GLU A 608 -1.29 24.01 -33.66
C GLU A 608 -0.11 23.99 -32.67
N GLY A 609 -0.24 24.69 -31.53
CA GLY A 609 0.73 24.65 -30.41
C GLY A 609 0.31 23.75 -29.24
N ALA A 610 -0.82 23.05 -29.32
CA ALA A 610 -1.26 22.09 -28.31
C ALA A 610 -1.11 20.66 -28.85
N GLY A 611 -0.73 19.72 -27.98
CA GLY A 611 -0.63 18.31 -28.34
C GLY A 611 -1.95 17.81 -28.95
N LYS A 612 -1.88 17.15 -30.10
CA LYS A 612 -3.03 16.46 -30.72
C LYS A 612 -3.02 15.00 -30.29
N ILE A 613 -4.22 14.44 -30.09
CA ILE A 613 -4.40 13.03 -29.75
C ILE A 613 -3.79 12.19 -30.88
N ARG A 614 -2.77 11.40 -30.55
CA ARG A 614 -2.08 10.46 -31.45
C ARG A 614 -2.72 9.09 -31.39
N GLU A 615 -3.03 8.64 -30.17
CA GLU A 615 -3.67 7.36 -29.92
C GLU A 615 -4.84 7.52 -28.95
N ALA A 616 -5.84 6.67 -29.16
CA ALA A 616 -7.08 6.70 -28.42
C ALA A 616 -7.66 5.30 -28.30
N VAL A 617 -8.20 4.97 -27.14
CA VAL A 617 -9.02 3.78 -26.91
C VAL A 617 -10.29 4.16 -26.17
N VAL A 618 -11.34 3.36 -26.33
CA VAL A 618 -12.56 3.47 -25.52
C VAL A 618 -13.02 2.09 -25.06
N TYR A 619 -13.52 2.04 -23.84
CA TYR A 619 -13.98 0.85 -23.14
C TYR A 619 -15.08 1.24 -22.15
N ARG A 620 -15.83 0.27 -21.62
CA ARG A 620 -16.85 0.53 -20.59
C ARG A 620 -16.20 0.62 -19.22
N ALA A 621 -16.21 1.79 -18.59
CA ALA A 621 -15.73 1.96 -17.21
C ALA A 621 -16.87 2.33 -16.24
N VAL A 622 -16.63 2.14 -14.95
CA VAL A 622 -17.57 2.50 -13.88
C VAL A 622 -17.13 3.81 -13.25
N ALA A 623 -18.01 4.83 -13.22
CA ALA A 623 -17.81 6.02 -12.39
C ALA A 623 -18.49 5.86 -11.03
N VAL A 624 -17.98 6.59 -10.03
CA VAL A 624 -18.31 6.48 -8.61
C VAL A 624 -18.72 7.85 -8.06
N ASN A 625 -19.97 7.95 -7.59
CA ASN A 625 -20.42 9.05 -6.76
C ASN A 625 -19.86 8.80 -5.35
N VAL A 626 -18.65 9.31 -5.09
CA VAL A 626 -17.86 8.95 -3.90
C VAL A 626 -18.60 9.17 -2.59
N SER A 627 -19.39 10.25 -2.48
CA SER A 627 -20.20 10.54 -1.29
C SER A 627 -21.29 9.49 -1.06
N GLN A 628 -21.99 9.10 -2.13
CA GLN A 628 -23.01 8.03 -2.06
C GLN A 628 -22.37 6.65 -1.81
N TYR A 629 -21.24 6.34 -2.46
CA TYR A 629 -20.59 5.03 -2.35
C TYR A 629 -20.02 4.80 -0.94
N LEU A 630 -19.40 5.82 -0.33
CA LEU A 630 -18.93 5.75 1.05
C LEU A 630 -20.08 5.55 2.05
N LEU A 631 -21.21 6.25 1.86
CA LEU A 631 -22.41 6.05 2.68
C LEU A 631 -23.05 4.67 2.46
N TYR A 632 -23.07 4.17 1.22
CA TYR A 632 -23.52 2.82 0.87
C TYR A 632 -22.66 1.74 1.56
N LEU A 633 -21.34 1.87 1.52
CA LEU A 633 -20.43 0.92 2.19
C LEU A 633 -20.64 0.93 3.72
N GLN A 634 -20.77 2.12 4.32
CA GLN A 634 -21.07 2.26 5.75
C GLN A 634 -22.40 1.59 6.13
N GLU A 635 -23.47 1.87 5.40
CA GLU A 635 -24.80 1.30 5.67
C GLU A 635 -24.85 -0.22 5.40
N ARG A 636 -24.07 -0.71 4.42
CA ARG A 636 -23.92 -2.13 4.14
C ARG A 636 -23.16 -2.85 5.26
N ALA A 637 -22.04 -2.29 5.73
CA ALA A 637 -21.31 -2.81 6.88
C ALA A 637 -22.21 -2.83 8.13
N ARG A 638 -22.96 -1.75 8.38
CA ARG A 638 -23.92 -1.65 9.49
C ARG A 638 -25.03 -2.70 9.40
N LYS A 639 -25.56 -2.97 8.20
CA LYS A 639 -26.54 -4.04 7.95
C LYS A 639 -25.96 -5.45 8.15
N ALA A 640 -24.67 -5.64 7.93
CA ALA A 640 -23.95 -6.87 8.25
C ALA A 640 -23.55 -6.99 9.74
N GLY A 641 -23.86 -5.99 10.58
CA GLY A 641 -23.60 -6.02 12.03
C GLY A 641 -22.34 -5.27 12.49
N ALA A 642 -21.66 -4.55 11.58
CA ALA A 642 -20.53 -3.71 11.95
C ALA A 642 -20.96 -2.45 12.71
N VAL A 643 -20.20 -2.06 13.73
CA VAL A 643 -20.39 -0.81 14.48
C VAL A 643 -19.35 0.21 14.03
N VAL A 644 -19.74 1.47 13.85
CA VAL A 644 -18.82 2.57 13.49
C VAL A 644 -18.69 3.53 14.68
N ILE A 645 -17.47 3.78 15.12
CA ILE A 645 -17.12 4.68 16.22
C ILE A 645 -16.25 5.82 15.66
N LYS A 646 -16.75 7.06 15.74
CA LYS A 646 -15.96 8.24 15.38
C LYS A 646 -15.07 8.64 16.57
N ALA A 647 -13.78 8.35 16.48
CA ALA A 647 -12.77 8.64 17.51
C ALA A 647 -11.38 8.83 16.90
N ARG A 648 -10.58 9.75 17.45
CA ARG A 648 -9.17 9.95 17.04
C ARG A 648 -8.25 9.18 18.00
N LEU A 649 -7.49 8.24 17.45
CA LEU A 649 -6.49 7.46 18.20
C LEU A 649 -5.21 8.29 18.46
N PRO A 650 -4.41 7.94 19.48
CA PRO A 650 -3.18 8.66 19.82
C PRO A 650 -2.03 8.34 18.84
N VAL A 651 -2.11 8.91 17.63
CA VAL A 651 -1.16 8.66 16.52
C VAL A 651 0.30 8.91 16.93
N GLU A 652 0.57 10.03 17.58
CA GLU A 652 1.92 10.44 18.00
C GLU A 652 2.50 9.57 19.14
N GLN A 653 1.76 8.57 19.64
CA GLN A 653 2.24 7.57 20.61
C GLN A 653 2.59 6.22 19.95
N GLY A 654 2.52 6.14 18.61
CA GLY A 654 2.85 4.95 17.84
C GLY A 654 1.79 3.86 17.85
N LEU A 655 1.94 2.90 16.93
CA LEU A 655 0.92 1.89 16.61
C LEU A 655 0.41 1.12 17.83
N GLN A 656 1.28 0.60 18.71
CA GLN A 656 0.83 -0.20 19.87
C GLN A 656 -0.15 0.58 20.77
N ASN A 657 0.21 1.81 21.16
CA ASN A 657 -0.64 2.64 22.02
C ASN A 657 -1.97 2.98 21.34
N ALA A 658 -1.98 3.13 20.01
CA ALA A 658 -3.20 3.31 19.22
C ALA A 658 -4.06 2.04 19.15
N LEU A 659 -3.48 0.84 19.03
CA LEU A 659 -4.23 -0.44 19.08
C LEU A 659 -4.87 -0.65 20.46
N GLU A 660 -4.13 -0.34 21.53
CA GLU A 660 -4.68 -0.40 22.89
C GLU A 660 -5.78 0.65 23.13
N ALA A 661 -5.63 1.87 22.58
CA ALA A 661 -6.68 2.88 22.62
C ALA A 661 -7.92 2.46 21.83
N ALA A 662 -7.74 1.83 20.67
CA ALA A 662 -8.83 1.30 19.85
C ALA A 662 -9.60 0.17 20.58
N GLU A 663 -8.90 -0.73 21.28
CA GLU A 663 -9.53 -1.74 22.14
C GLU A 663 -10.30 -1.10 23.31
N ARG A 664 -9.73 -0.07 23.97
CA ARG A 664 -10.42 0.68 25.03
C ARG A 664 -11.68 1.39 24.53
N GLU A 665 -11.63 2.02 23.36
CA GLU A 665 -12.80 2.64 22.73
C GLU A 665 -13.89 1.61 22.42
N ALA A 666 -13.53 0.49 21.78
CA ALA A 666 -14.48 -0.58 21.47
C ALA A 666 -15.16 -1.16 22.73
N VAL A 667 -14.38 -1.46 23.77
CA VAL A 667 -14.89 -1.93 25.06
C VAL A 667 -15.77 -0.88 25.75
N SER A 668 -15.45 0.42 25.63
CA SER A 668 -16.30 1.51 26.15
C SER A 668 -17.69 1.57 25.50
N LYS A 669 -17.85 1.02 24.28
CA LYS A 669 -19.13 0.89 23.57
C LYS A 669 -19.76 -0.50 23.71
N GLY A 670 -19.26 -1.34 24.61
CA GLY A 670 -19.80 -2.68 24.88
C GLY A 670 -19.41 -3.76 23.86
N ARG A 671 -18.33 -3.54 23.08
CA ARG A 671 -17.76 -4.56 22.18
C ARG A 671 -16.73 -5.43 22.92
N GLY A 672 -16.39 -6.58 22.34
CA GLY A 672 -15.33 -7.44 22.87
C GLY A 672 -13.93 -6.83 22.77
N LYS A 673 -12.92 -7.56 23.27
CA LYS A 673 -11.52 -7.36 22.87
C LYS A 673 -11.34 -7.74 21.40
N ALA A 674 -10.30 -7.24 20.74
CA ALA A 674 -10.04 -7.59 19.35
C ALA A 674 -9.12 -8.81 19.24
N ASP A 675 -9.52 -9.78 18.42
CA ASP A 675 -8.70 -10.95 18.06
C ASP A 675 -7.70 -10.61 16.96
N CYS A 676 -8.01 -9.60 16.12
CA CYS A 676 -7.12 -9.01 15.14
C CYS A 676 -7.56 -7.57 14.78
N PHE A 677 -6.64 -6.79 14.21
CA PHE A 677 -6.87 -5.42 13.75
C PHE A 677 -6.64 -5.28 12.24
N VAL A 678 -7.30 -4.32 11.59
CA VAL A 678 -6.97 -3.87 10.23
C VAL A 678 -6.54 -2.41 10.28
N ASN A 679 -5.35 -2.08 9.78
CA ASN A 679 -4.89 -0.69 9.64
C ASN A 679 -5.14 -0.17 8.21
N ALA A 680 -6.21 0.60 8.04
CA ALA A 680 -6.60 1.25 6.79
C ALA A 680 -6.51 2.79 6.86
N THR A 681 -5.47 3.31 7.54
CA THR A 681 -5.34 4.75 7.86
C THR A 681 -4.82 5.65 6.73
N GLY A 682 -4.46 5.10 5.57
CA GLY A 682 -3.97 5.89 4.42
C GLY A 682 -2.69 6.65 4.76
N LEU A 683 -2.65 7.97 4.54
CA LEU A 683 -1.52 8.82 4.93
C LEU A 683 -1.25 8.83 6.44
N GLY A 684 -2.25 8.50 7.27
CA GLY A 684 -2.07 8.37 8.71
C GLY A 684 -1.03 7.31 9.11
N ALA A 685 -0.77 6.32 8.24
CA ALA A 685 0.22 5.27 8.47
C ALA A 685 1.66 5.81 8.57
N ALA A 686 1.99 6.90 7.89
CA ALA A 686 3.31 7.53 7.97
C ALA A 686 3.68 7.87 9.43
N LYS A 687 2.77 8.53 10.14
CA LYS A 687 2.92 8.87 11.57
C LYS A 687 2.62 7.69 12.49
N LEU A 688 1.56 6.93 12.21
CA LEU A 688 1.07 5.88 13.10
C LEU A 688 2.02 4.68 13.18
N CYS A 689 2.68 4.35 12.07
CA CYS A 689 3.54 3.17 11.94
C CYS A 689 5.02 3.51 11.73
N GLY A 690 5.37 4.78 11.48
CA GLY A 690 6.72 5.16 11.06
C GLY A 690 7.08 4.65 9.66
N ASP A 691 6.09 4.45 8.78
CA ASP A 691 6.35 3.97 7.42
C ASP A 691 6.86 5.12 6.53
N GLU A 692 8.19 5.32 6.54
CA GLU A 692 8.90 6.36 5.78
C GLU A 692 8.74 6.22 4.26
N ALA A 693 8.26 5.08 3.76
CA ALA A 693 7.92 4.93 2.34
C ALA A 693 6.66 5.72 1.95
N MET A 694 5.85 6.21 2.91
CA MET A 694 4.61 6.94 2.67
C MET A 694 4.83 8.42 2.33
N TYR A 695 4.18 8.91 1.27
CA TYR A 695 4.23 10.32 0.84
C TYR A 695 2.89 10.80 0.26
N PRO A 696 2.56 12.10 0.37
CA PRO A 696 1.36 12.65 -0.26
C PRO A 696 1.57 12.79 -1.77
N ILE A 697 0.49 12.62 -2.52
CA ILE A 697 0.42 13.08 -3.91
C ILE A 697 -0.80 14.00 -4.05
N ARG A 698 -0.59 15.31 -3.94
CA ARG A 698 -1.64 16.34 -4.05
C ARG A 698 -2.33 16.25 -5.40
N GLY A 699 -3.66 16.39 -5.37
CA GLY A 699 -4.50 16.45 -6.55
C GLY A 699 -5.56 17.52 -6.38
N GLN A 700 -5.40 18.61 -7.11
CA GLN A 700 -6.40 19.65 -7.27
C GLN A 700 -7.43 19.22 -8.33
N THR A 701 -8.71 19.43 -8.02
CA THR A 701 -9.85 19.12 -8.89
C THR A 701 -10.91 20.22 -8.79
N VAL A 702 -11.73 20.33 -9.83
CA VAL A 702 -12.86 21.26 -9.91
C VAL A 702 -14.14 20.44 -10.05
N LEU A 703 -15.10 20.65 -9.14
CA LEU A 703 -16.44 20.10 -9.26
C LEU A 703 -17.29 21.09 -10.06
N VAL A 704 -17.84 20.65 -11.19
CA VAL A 704 -18.76 21.43 -12.03
C VAL A 704 -20.15 20.80 -12.01
N LYS A 705 -21.16 21.62 -12.32
CA LYS A 705 -22.56 21.20 -12.47
C LYS A 705 -22.78 20.50 -13.82
N GLY A 706 -23.78 19.63 -13.85
CA GLY A 706 -24.07 18.73 -14.96
C GLY A 706 -23.33 17.40 -14.81
N GLU A 707 -23.95 16.31 -15.26
CA GLU A 707 -23.35 14.98 -15.31
C GLU A 707 -22.91 14.69 -16.75
N ALA A 708 -21.61 14.56 -17.00
CA ALA A 708 -21.09 14.26 -18.34
C ALA A 708 -21.64 12.93 -18.89
N GLU A 709 -21.83 12.86 -20.21
CA GLU A 709 -22.31 11.63 -20.88
C GLU A 709 -21.25 10.53 -20.93
N THR A 710 -19.97 10.90 -20.81
CA THR A 710 -18.80 10.02 -20.94
C THR A 710 -17.77 10.28 -19.84
N ILE A 711 -16.87 9.32 -19.64
CA ILE A 711 -15.61 9.52 -18.91
C ILE A 711 -14.53 9.81 -19.95
N PHE A 712 -13.58 10.71 -19.63
CA PHE A 712 -12.31 10.73 -20.36
C PHE A 712 -11.10 10.85 -19.42
N THR A 713 -9.96 10.32 -19.86
CA THR A 713 -8.63 10.60 -19.31
C THR A 713 -7.66 10.83 -20.45
N ARG A 714 -6.90 11.91 -20.42
CA ARG A 714 -5.95 12.34 -21.44
C ARG A 714 -4.56 12.50 -20.84
N SER A 715 -3.61 11.74 -21.37
CA SER A 715 -2.18 11.90 -21.16
C SER A 715 -1.65 12.84 -22.23
N GLY A 716 -1.62 14.13 -21.91
CA GLY A 716 -0.90 15.13 -22.69
C GLY A 716 0.61 15.02 -22.49
N VAL A 717 1.38 15.75 -23.30
CA VAL A 717 2.86 15.79 -23.19
C VAL A 717 3.27 16.26 -21.79
N ASP A 718 2.78 17.44 -21.37
CA ASP A 718 3.13 18.08 -20.10
C ASP A 718 1.94 18.20 -19.11
N TYR A 719 0.80 17.55 -19.41
CA TYR A 719 -0.42 17.71 -18.62
C TYR A 719 -1.28 16.43 -18.55
N GLY A 720 -1.91 16.22 -17.39
CA GLY A 720 -2.98 15.24 -17.22
C GLY A 720 -4.34 15.94 -17.18
N ALA A 721 -5.30 15.47 -17.99
CA ALA A 721 -6.67 15.97 -17.97
C ALA A 721 -7.68 14.80 -17.84
N TYR A 722 -8.73 14.96 -17.04
CA TYR A 722 -9.80 13.96 -16.91
C TYR A 722 -11.16 14.58 -16.58
N CYS A 723 -12.21 13.89 -17.03
CA CYS A 723 -13.60 14.13 -16.68
C CYS A 723 -14.19 12.86 -16.06
N ILE A 724 -14.80 13.00 -14.88
CA ILE A 724 -15.40 11.92 -14.12
C ILE A 724 -16.80 12.38 -13.66
N PRO A 725 -17.89 12.00 -14.35
CA PRO A 725 -19.24 12.24 -13.86
C PRO A 725 -19.47 11.56 -12.50
N ARG A 726 -20.22 12.20 -11.60
CA ARG A 726 -20.64 11.61 -10.31
C ARG A 726 -22.11 11.13 -10.44
N PRO A 727 -22.37 9.83 -10.65
CA PRO A 727 -23.69 9.30 -11.00
C PRO A 727 -24.82 9.78 -10.08
N GLY A 728 -25.89 10.31 -10.69
CA GLY A 728 -27.11 10.73 -9.99
C GLY A 728 -26.97 11.99 -9.13
N SER A 729 -25.80 12.64 -9.12
CA SER A 729 -25.59 13.90 -8.39
C SER A 729 -25.87 15.16 -9.23
N GLY A 730 -25.95 15.03 -10.57
CA GLY A 730 -26.00 16.18 -11.47
C GLY A 730 -24.72 17.02 -11.44
N SER A 731 -23.56 16.41 -11.14
CA SER A 731 -22.26 17.06 -11.06
C SER A 731 -21.13 16.16 -11.59
N THR A 732 -20.01 16.78 -11.96
CA THR A 732 -18.86 16.15 -12.62
C THR A 732 -17.56 16.66 -12.03
N ILE A 733 -16.61 15.78 -11.76
CA ILE A 733 -15.25 16.14 -11.35
C ILE A 733 -14.37 16.30 -12.59
N LEU A 734 -13.75 17.47 -12.69
CA LEU A 734 -12.69 17.79 -13.64
C LEU A 734 -11.34 17.81 -12.92
N GLY A 735 -10.28 17.39 -13.60
CA GLY A 735 -8.94 17.45 -13.05
C GLY A 735 -7.85 17.21 -14.10
N GLY A 736 -6.58 17.17 -13.71
CA GLY A 736 -6.14 17.39 -12.32
C GLY A 736 -4.66 17.13 -12.09
N THR A 737 -4.12 17.67 -11.00
CA THR A 737 -2.68 17.60 -10.69
C THR A 737 -2.26 16.29 -10.00
N LYS A 738 -0.95 16.03 -10.02
CA LYS A 738 -0.29 14.87 -9.39
C LYS A 738 1.04 15.32 -8.76
N GLU A 739 0.99 16.28 -7.85
CA GLU A 739 2.21 16.84 -7.24
C GLU A 739 2.68 15.94 -6.08
N LYS A 740 3.90 15.40 -6.18
CA LYS A 740 4.51 14.57 -5.12
C LYS A 740 4.97 15.46 -3.94
N ASP A 741 4.90 14.94 -2.73
CA ASP A 741 5.42 15.54 -1.48
C ASP A 741 4.77 16.87 -1.03
N VAL A 742 3.86 17.44 -1.83
CA VAL A 742 3.10 18.65 -1.48
C VAL A 742 1.96 18.31 -0.51
N TRP A 743 1.96 18.94 0.67
CA TRP A 743 0.92 18.78 1.70
C TRP A 743 -0.19 19.86 1.67
N SER A 744 -0.12 20.85 0.78
CA SER A 744 -1.01 22.01 0.78
C SER A 744 -2.46 21.68 0.39
N GLU A 745 -3.40 22.02 1.27
CA GLU A 745 -4.85 21.98 1.01
C GLU A 745 -5.36 23.14 0.14
N ALA A 746 -4.63 24.25 0.09
CA ALA A 746 -5.07 25.46 -0.61
C ALA A 746 -5.04 25.25 -2.13
N PRO A 747 -6.13 25.54 -2.88
CA PRO A 747 -6.15 25.45 -4.34
C PRO A 747 -5.46 26.65 -5.01
N ASP A 748 -4.77 26.41 -6.11
CA ASP A 748 -4.18 27.47 -6.96
C ASP A 748 -5.19 27.90 -8.06
N PRO A 749 -5.55 29.19 -8.16
CA PRO A 749 -6.37 29.71 -9.26
C PRO A 749 -5.81 29.41 -10.66
N ARG A 750 -4.48 29.43 -10.85
CA ARG A 750 -3.82 29.19 -12.15
C ARG A 750 -4.04 27.75 -12.62
N VAL A 751 -3.86 26.79 -11.71
CA VAL A 751 -4.18 25.37 -11.92
C VAL A 751 -5.69 25.16 -12.18
N THR A 752 -6.55 25.94 -11.52
CA THR A 752 -8.00 25.88 -11.75
C THR A 752 -8.36 26.28 -13.17
N GLU A 753 -7.79 27.39 -13.67
CA GLU A 753 -7.98 27.84 -15.05
C GLU A 753 -7.48 26.81 -16.07
N GLN A 754 -6.30 26.21 -15.83
CA GLN A 754 -5.75 25.15 -16.68
C GLN A 754 -6.64 23.91 -16.75
N ILE A 755 -7.18 23.44 -15.61
CA ILE A 755 -8.11 22.29 -15.56
C ILE A 755 -9.37 22.59 -16.39
N LEU A 756 -9.96 23.77 -16.23
CA LEU A 756 -11.15 24.18 -16.99
C LEU A 756 -10.85 24.31 -18.49
N LYS A 757 -9.71 24.90 -18.86
CA LYS A 757 -9.25 25.04 -20.25
C LYS A 757 -9.04 23.69 -20.94
N HIS A 758 -8.42 22.72 -20.25
CA HIS A 758 -8.23 21.37 -20.79
C HIS A 758 -9.55 20.59 -20.86
N ALA A 759 -10.47 20.79 -19.92
CA ALA A 759 -11.80 20.18 -19.97
C ALA A 759 -12.64 20.69 -21.16
N ALA A 760 -12.64 22.00 -21.42
CA ALA A 760 -13.44 22.66 -22.47
C ALA A 760 -13.25 22.05 -23.87
N LEU A 761 -12.03 21.58 -24.20
CA LEU A 761 -11.74 20.94 -25.49
C LEU A 761 -12.46 19.59 -25.68
N ASN A 762 -12.68 18.88 -24.57
CA ASN A 762 -13.10 17.47 -24.54
C ASN A 762 -14.59 17.29 -24.17
N ILE A 763 -15.17 18.18 -23.35
CA ILE A 763 -16.55 18.10 -22.84
C ILE A 763 -17.33 19.43 -22.95
N PRO A 764 -17.50 19.99 -24.16
CA PRO A 764 -18.21 21.26 -24.35
C PRO A 764 -19.68 21.24 -23.90
N GLU A 765 -20.30 20.06 -23.76
CA GLU A 765 -21.68 19.89 -23.31
C GLU A 765 -21.93 20.34 -21.87
N LEU A 766 -20.88 20.43 -21.03
CA LEU A 766 -20.99 20.94 -19.65
C LEU A 766 -20.70 22.45 -19.52
N MET A 767 -20.41 23.16 -20.62
CA MET A 767 -20.18 24.62 -20.63
C MET A 767 -21.51 25.39 -20.63
N THR A 768 -22.33 25.16 -19.60
CA THR A 768 -23.72 25.63 -19.47
C THR A 768 -23.88 26.94 -18.67
N GLY A 769 -22.78 27.53 -18.19
CA GLY A 769 -22.78 28.78 -17.45
C GLY A 769 -23.20 29.99 -18.30
N SER A 770 -23.73 31.04 -17.66
CA SER A 770 -24.30 32.22 -18.31
C SER A 770 -23.33 33.01 -19.21
N GLU A 771 -22.02 32.84 -19.01
CA GLU A 771 -20.94 33.48 -19.78
C GLU A 771 -20.30 32.53 -20.82
N GLY A 772 -20.88 31.33 -21.04
CA GLY A 772 -20.35 30.31 -21.95
C GLY A 772 -19.24 29.44 -21.37
N GLY A 773 -19.05 29.46 -20.05
CA GLY A 773 -18.10 28.62 -19.32
C GLY A 773 -18.77 27.49 -18.51
N PHE A 774 -18.00 26.80 -17.68
CA PHE A 774 -18.52 25.81 -16.72
C PHE A 774 -19.15 26.49 -15.49
N GLU A 775 -20.29 26.00 -15.00
CA GLU A 775 -20.82 26.40 -13.69
C GLU A 775 -20.08 25.62 -12.58
N VAL A 776 -19.06 26.25 -11.99
CA VAL A 776 -18.23 25.69 -10.92
C VAL A 776 -18.99 25.63 -9.60
N VAL A 777 -19.04 24.44 -8.99
CA VAL A 777 -19.66 24.17 -7.70
C VAL A 777 -18.63 24.26 -6.56
N SER A 778 -17.42 23.74 -6.77
CA SER A 778 -16.30 23.89 -5.84
C SER A 778 -14.93 23.63 -6.50
N VAL A 779 -13.87 24.12 -5.88
CA VAL A 779 -12.48 23.74 -6.16
C VAL A 779 -11.94 23.09 -4.88
N GLN A 780 -11.23 21.97 -5.02
CA GLN A 780 -10.82 21.13 -3.89
C GLN A 780 -9.46 20.48 -4.12
N CYS A 781 -8.71 20.21 -3.04
CA CYS A 781 -7.44 19.50 -3.07
C CYS A 781 -7.52 18.26 -2.17
N GLY A 782 -7.13 17.10 -2.70
CA GLY A 782 -6.99 15.86 -1.93
C GLY A 782 -5.55 15.36 -1.93
N LEU A 783 -5.05 14.90 -0.77
CA LEU A 783 -3.75 14.22 -0.68
C LEU A 783 -3.95 12.71 -0.85
N ARG A 784 -3.41 12.16 -1.94
CA ARG A 784 -3.45 10.72 -2.21
C ARG A 784 -2.36 9.99 -1.39
N PRO A 785 -2.62 8.83 -0.78
CA PRO A 785 -1.65 8.09 0.03
C PRO A 785 -0.64 7.32 -0.84
N GLY A 786 0.33 8.03 -1.43
CA GLY A 786 1.45 7.42 -2.13
C GLY A 786 2.33 6.59 -1.18
N ARG A 787 2.93 5.52 -1.70
CA ARG A 787 3.90 4.70 -0.98
C ARG A 787 4.94 4.11 -1.92
N GLN A 788 6.22 4.15 -1.55
CA GLN A 788 7.29 3.49 -2.29
C GLN A 788 7.15 1.96 -2.17
N GLY A 789 7.37 1.22 -3.26
CA GLY A 789 7.03 -0.21 -3.32
C GLY A 789 5.52 -0.51 -3.31
N GLY A 790 4.68 0.49 -3.57
CA GLY A 790 3.23 0.32 -3.68
C GLY A 790 2.52 0.05 -2.35
N ALA A 791 1.27 -0.42 -2.44
CA ALA A 791 0.40 -0.60 -1.28
C ALA A 791 0.87 -1.74 -0.36
N ARG A 792 0.85 -1.45 0.95
CA ARG A 792 1.18 -2.39 2.03
C ARG A 792 -0.09 -3.15 2.42
N VAL A 793 -0.15 -4.44 2.06
CA VAL A 793 -1.27 -5.35 2.36
C VAL A 793 -0.71 -6.69 2.84
N GLU A 794 -0.46 -6.78 4.14
CA GLU A 794 0.30 -7.86 4.79
C GLU A 794 -0.04 -7.97 6.29
N LYS A 795 0.43 -9.04 6.95
CA LYS A 795 0.17 -9.34 8.36
C LYS A 795 1.40 -9.10 9.25
N GLU A 796 1.21 -8.48 10.40
CA GLU A 796 2.23 -8.14 11.40
C GLU A 796 1.72 -8.50 12.82
N VAL A 797 2.60 -8.53 13.82
CA VAL A 797 2.22 -8.72 15.24
C VAL A 797 2.90 -7.64 16.09
N VAL A 798 2.10 -6.76 16.69
CA VAL A 798 2.56 -5.53 17.36
C VAL A 798 2.08 -5.53 18.81
N GLY A 799 3.01 -5.53 19.77
CA GLY A 799 2.67 -5.64 21.21
C GLY A 799 1.87 -6.90 21.54
N GLY A 800 2.09 -8.00 20.80
CA GLY A 800 1.31 -9.24 20.90
C GLY A 800 -0.09 -9.19 20.25
N LYS A 801 -0.49 -8.07 19.66
CA LYS A 801 -1.75 -7.93 18.90
C LYS A 801 -1.50 -8.23 17.42
N ARG A 802 -2.32 -9.12 16.84
CA ARG A 802 -2.32 -9.39 15.40
C ARG A 802 -2.87 -8.19 14.64
N ILE A 803 -2.23 -7.81 13.54
CA ILE A 803 -2.70 -6.74 12.66
C ILE A 803 -2.49 -7.10 11.19
N VAL A 804 -3.42 -6.67 10.33
CA VAL A 804 -3.26 -6.65 8.88
C VAL A 804 -3.21 -5.20 8.41
N HIS A 805 -2.14 -4.83 7.72
CA HIS A 805 -2.02 -3.51 7.10
C HIS A 805 -2.79 -3.48 5.78
N ALA A 806 -3.36 -2.33 5.45
CA ALA A 806 -4.10 -2.09 4.21
C ALA A 806 -4.05 -0.59 3.85
N TYR A 807 -2.88 -0.08 3.46
CA TYR A 807 -2.69 1.33 3.09
C TYR A 807 -1.66 1.54 1.96
N GLY A 808 -1.43 2.78 1.54
CA GLY A 808 -0.47 3.12 0.49
C GLY A 808 -1.00 3.01 -0.94
N HIS A 809 -2.33 2.96 -1.13
CA HIS A 809 -2.99 2.74 -2.43
C HIS A 809 -2.87 3.88 -3.46
N ALA A 810 -2.11 4.95 -3.19
CA ALA A 810 -1.90 6.11 -4.05
C ALA A 810 -3.21 6.66 -4.63
N GLY A 811 -3.28 6.88 -5.96
CA GLY A 811 -4.51 7.26 -6.66
C GLY A 811 -5.49 6.11 -6.88
N GLY A 812 -5.08 4.85 -6.64
CA GLY A 812 -5.83 3.65 -7.00
C GLY A 812 -6.85 3.15 -5.98
N GLY A 813 -6.90 3.70 -4.76
CA GLY A 813 -7.64 3.14 -3.63
C GLY A 813 -9.14 2.87 -3.82
N TYR A 814 -9.79 3.45 -4.82
CA TYR A 814 -11.15 3.04 -5.23
C TYR A 814 -11.13 1.83 -6.18
N GLN A 815 -10.28 1.88 -7.21
CA GLN A 815 -10.27 0.94 -8.33
C GLN A 815 -9.70 -0.45 -7.98
N ASN A 816 -8.92 -0.55 -6.89
CA ASN A 816 -8.38 -1.81 -6.35
C ASN A 816 -9.07 -2.24 -5.04
N SER A 817 -10.11 -1.50 -4.61
CA SER A 817 -10.69 -1.63 -3.27
C SER A 817 -11.21 -3.03 -2.94
N ILE A 818 -11.79 -3.74 -3.91
CA ILE A 818 -12.37 -5.07 -3.70
C ILE A 818 -11.28 -6.13 -3.64
N GLY A 819 -10.30 -6.10 -4.55
CA GLY A 819 -9.18 -7.04 -4.55
C GLY A 819 -8.29 -6.90 -3.31
N SER A 820 -7.98 -5.66 -2.93
CA SER A 820 -7.24 -5.37 -1.69
C SER A 820 -8.01 -5.85 -0.46
N ALA A 821 -9.31 -5.59 -0.35
CA ALA A 821 -10.14 -6.08 0.76
C ALA A 821 -10.23 -7.63 0.80
N ARG A 822 -10.33 -8.30 -0.35
CA ARG A 822 -10.28 -9.77 -0.44
C ARG A 822 -8.93 -10.37 -0.03
N LEU A 823 -7.83 -9.63 -0.17
CA LEU A 823 -6.55 -10.04 0.43
C LEU A 823 -6.55 -9.77 1.94
N THR A 824 -7.05 -8.62 2.40
CA THR A 824 -7.19 -8.31 3.83
C THR A 824 -7.96 -9.40 4.58
N VAL A 825 -9.11 -9.85 4.06
CA VAL A 825 -9.91 -10.94 4.67
C VAL A 825 -9.09 -12.22 4.79
N ARG A 826 -8.46 -12.69 3.71
CA ARG A 826 -7.63 -13.92 3.72
C ARG A 826 -6.49 -13.83 4.75
N LEU A 827 -5.82 -12.68 4.83
CA LEU A 827 -4.75 -12.45 5.81
C LEU A 827 -5.26 -12.42 7.26
N ILE A 828 -6.48 -11.93 7.50
CA ILE A 828 -7.15 -12.00 8.81
C ILE A 828 -7.47 -13.46 9.15
N GLU A 829 -8.10 -14.21 8.23
CA GLU A 829 -8.44 -15.62 8.40
C GLU A 829 -7.19 -16.47 8.70
N GLU A 830 -6.11 -16.30 7.93
CA GLU A 830 -4.81 -16.93 8.17
C GLU A 830 -4.22 -16.58 9.55
N SER A 831 -4.29 -15.31 9.96
CA SER A 831 -3.72 -14.83 11.23
C SER A 831 -4.46 -15.38 12.46
N LEU A 832 -5.78 -15.59 12.33
CA LEU A 832 -6.62 -16.24 13.34
C LEU A 832 -6.37 -17.75 13.37
N ALA A 833 -6.30 -18.39 12.19
CA ALA A 833 -6.04 -19.82 12.04
C ALA A 833 -4.65 -20.24 12.52
N SER A 834 -3.63 -19.37 12.41
CA SER A 834 -2.27 -19.60 12.92
C SER A 834 -2.15 -19.50 14.45
N SER A 835 -3.23 -19.77 15.19
CA SER A 835 -3.21 -19.91 16.65
C SER A 835 -2.48 -21.21 17.03
N PRO A 836 -1.40 -21.16 17.84
CA PRO A 836 -0.63 -22.37 18.15
C PRO A 836 -1.43 -23.35 19.00
N VAL A 837 -1.56 -24.58 18.50
CA VAL A 837 -2.14 -25.73 19.21
C VAL A 837 -1.18 -26.17 20.33
N GLY A 838 -1.15 -25.39 21.42
CA GLY A 838 -0.25 -25.62 22.56
C GLY A 838 -0.11 -24.48 23.58
N ALA A 839 -0.62 -23.27 23.31
CA ALA A 839 -0.41 -22.09 24.18
C ALA A 839 -1.49 -21.89 25.29
N ARG A 840 -1.96 -22.98 25.91
CA ARG A 840 -2.77 -22.95 27.15
C ARG A 840 -2.38 -24.13 28.06
N LEU A 841 -1.35 -23.92 28.87
CA LEU A 841 -0.92 -24.75 30.01
C LEU A 841 -0.55 -23.82 31.17
#